data_AF-R7S591-F1
#
_entry.id   AF-R7S591-F1
#
_cell.length_a   1.000
_cell.length_b   1.000
_cell.length_c   1.000
_cell.angle_alpha   90.00
_cell.angle_beta   90.00
_cell.angle_gamma   90.00
#
_symmetry.space_group_name_H-M   'P 1'
#
loop_
_entity.id
_entity.type
_entity.pdbx_description
1 polymer ?
#
loop_
_entity_poly.entity_id
_entity_poly.type
_entity_poly.pdbx_seq_one_letter_code
_entity_poly.pdbx_strand_id
1 'polypeptide(L)'
;MSAPSAALFVSSLLSVTNAVHIVPRHSFSSRASVPTKLPGNWTSKGCWTDDTGSRTLGAASFTDTANMTVENCISFCDKQSFIFAGIEFAQECYCDNFIKSSAAQSPLTDCSDACTGNPNETCGNANRLNVFFSGGTPPPAPSTIPSVGLWKSLGCYNDSTANRVLGNPAAPVGAVTVETCTTACFNAGFPLAGMEYADECYCDAAIENGGAPTPLGDCDMTCAGNSTEFCGGSNRLNVYNYTGTDLPPRTPGNNGGGGGGGGNNGAPVFPVLSGLPSGWTYAACYVDNANGRVFTTELNDNPTLTVEGCINSCRSQNFTLAGMEFADQCFCGNTLVNGATVATDPTTCNMGCAGNTTEACGGPSRLSVYTSTAKVTALPVPTVLNSSLPGNWKFQGCLMDGATRVFPYQNIWTNNNTVEACLTQCSDFGYPAAGMEFGDECWCGDVSDVTNNPNGGLAPETDCSAPCSGDPIHLCGGANRLQYYQYEGGLQTWHTPSNIGRYEFLIGGVVVPLLATVGINNKVSFLEKFPTSEFGNSTGAYELDLSLVDNFDLAWRTMHVQSDVFCSAAIVLPDKAARILNVGGWSLTSTFGVRMYAPDGSPGVNSTNDWEENPQELLLQRGRWYPSAVLLANGSVLVVGGETGSNAPADPTLEVLPTPAGGPTWLFMDWLNRTDPNNLYPFLHILPSHNIFVGYYNEARILEPVTFTTVKTLPNMPGAVNNFLAGRTYPMEGTAVMFPQHAPYTDPVTILVCGGSNGVAAPGLDSCLSIQPEVTNAAWTLERMPSTRVMPCMVALPDGTFMILNGAHTGVAGFGLADDPNLTAVLYDPSQPVNSRMSILNTTIVARLYHSEATLLPDGRVLVSGSDPESQPPQDFPQEFRIEVYIPPYLNQGFKQPTFTITETDWEYGGTYQIKVQLFQGTTSTMRVSLIAATSSTHGNMMGGRTIFPAFSCSGTTCTITAPPSVGVAPAGWFQLFVLDGPTPSHSQWVRIGGDPGRLGNWPDLPGFTLPGI
;
A
#
# COMPACT_ATOMS: atom_id res chain seq x y z
N MET A 1 30.32 40.16 4.25
CA MET A 1 29.84 41.24 5.15
C MET A 1 28.36 41.44 4.87
N SER A 2 27.51 41.22 5.90
CA SER A 2 26.08 41.61 6.08
C SER A 2 25.09 41.48 4.90
N ALA A 3 24.18 40.49 4.78
CA ALA A 3 23.04 40.04 5.62
C ALA A 3 21.76 40.90 5.53
N PRO A 4 20.57 40.29 5.30
CA PRO A 4 19.27 40.85 5.68
C PRO A 4 18.71 40.17 6.94
N SER A 5 18.03 40.93 7.80
CA SER A 5 17.35 40.45 9.01
C SER A 5 15.83 40.42 8.81
N ALA A 6 15.21 39.28 9.12
CA ALA A 6 13.76 39.12 9.26
C ALA A 6 13.39 39.18 10.76
N ALA A 7 12.33 39.92 11.10
CA ALA A 7 11.84 40.09 12.46
C ALA A 7 10.54 39.29 12.68
N LEU A 8 10.49 38.59 13.81
CA LEU A 8 9.37 37.83 14.34
C LEU A 8 8.24 38.74 14.85
N PHE A 9 7.00 38.29 14.69
CA PHE A 9 5.82 38.82 15.37
C PHE A 9 5.54 38.06 16.67
N VAL A 10 5.38 38.79 17.77
CA VAL A 10 4.81 38.32 19.05
C VAL A 10 3.58 39.18 19.35
N SER A 11 2.43 38.54 19.60
CA SER A 11 1.17 39.20 19.97
C SER A 11 1.10 39.52 21.46
N SER A 12 0.64 40.72 21.79
CA SER A 12 0.34 41.16 23.16
C SER A 12 -1.14 41.50 23.34
N LEU A 13 -1.65 41.13 24.52
CA LEU A 13 -3.01 41.31 25.04
C LEU A 13 -3.39 42.78 25.26
N LEU A 14 -4.69 43.10 25.10
CA LEU A 14 -5.59 43.64 26.15
C LEU A 14 -6.94 44.09 25.54
N SER A 15 -8.04 43.74 26.22
CA SER A 15 -9.42 44.11 25.87
C SER A 15 -10.11 44.75 27.07
N VAL A 16 -10.87 45.82 26.87
CA VAL A 16 -11.84 46.35 27.85
C VAL A 16 -13.13 46.82 27.14
N THR A 17 -14.23 46.22 27.60
CA THR A 17 -15.65 46.63 27.66
C THR A 17 -16.44 47.05 26.41
N ASN A 18 -17.58 46.38 26.23
CA ASN A 18 -18.86 47.05 26.05
C ASN A 18 -20.01 46.25 26.69
N ALA A 19 -20.92 46.97 27.35
CA ALA A 19 -22.09 46.46 28.04
C ALA A 19 -23.35 46.57 27.17
N VAL A 20 -24.29 45.63 27.31
CA VAL A 20 -25.69 45.76 26.87
C VAL A 20 -26.61 45.16 27.94
N HIS A 21 -27.64 45.93 28.32
CA HIS A 21 -28.73 45.61 29.24
C HIS A 21 -29.71 44.56 28.69
N ILE A 22 -30.37 43.77 29.57
CA ILE A 22 -31.85 43.52 29.61
C ILE A 22 -32.23 42.50 30.73
N VAL A 23 -33.11 42.96 31.64
CA VAL A 23 -34.21 42.31 32.40
C VAL A 23 -33.91 41.16 33.43
N PRO A 24 -34.47 41.24 34.66
CA PRO A 24 -34.19 40.29 35.75
C PRO A 24 -34.93 38.95 35.57
N ARG A 25 -34.19 37.85 35.59
CA ARG A 25 -34.74 36.52 35.88
C ARG A 25 -34.47 36.20 37.35
N HIS A 26 -35.53 35.81 38.06
CA HIS A 26 -35.41 35.11 39.33
C HIS A 26 -34.63 33.81 39.10
N SER A 27 -33.34 33.83 39.43
CA SER A 27 -32.55 32.61 39.56
C SER A 27 -32.96 31.95 40.87
N PHE A 28 -33.76 30.89 40.76
CA PHE A 28 -33.90 29.91 41.82
C PHE A 28 -32.47 29.45 42.19
N SER A 29 -32.04 29.68 43.43
CA SER A 29 -30.84 29.04 43.95
C SER A 29 -31.10 27.53 43.87
N SER A 30 -30.41 26.86 42.95
CA SER A 30 -30.41 25.40 42.88
C SER A 30 -29.84 24.88 44.19
N ARG A 31 -30.67 24.19 44.97
CA ARG A 31 -30.24 23.52 46.19
C ARG A 31 -29.17 22.49 45.80
N ALA A 32 -28.01 22.51 46.45
CA ALA A 32 -26.96 21.53 46.21
C ALA A 32 -27.56 20.11 46.33
N SER A 33 -27.18 19.23 45.42
CA SER A 33 -27.69 17.86 45.35
C SER A 33 -26.59 16.89 44.96
N VAL A 34 -26.76 15.61 45.30
CA VAL A 34 -25.87 14.55 44.82
C VAL A 34 -25.92 14.50 43.28
N PRO A 35 -24.77 14.42 42.57
CA PRO A 35 -24.74 14.29 41.12
C PRO A 35 -25.64 13.16 40.60
N THR A 36 -26.42 13.45 39.56
CA THR A 36 -27.33 12.47 38.93
C THR A 36 -26.58 11.39 38.13
N LYS A 37 -25.29 11.61 37.86
CA LYS A 37 -24.40 10.67 37.19
C LYS A 37 -23.05 10.66 37.90
N LEU A 38 -22.76 9.58 38.61
CA LEU A 38 -21.48 9.35 39.29
C LEU A 38 -20.48 8.65 38.35
N PRO A 39 -19.17 8.72 38.61
CA PRO A 39 -18.16 7.96 37.87
C PRO A 39 -18.41 6.45 37.97
N GLY A 40 -18.32 5.73 36.84
CA GLY A 40 -18.45 4.26 36.81
C GLY A 40 -19.80 3.73 37.32
N ASN A 41 -19.76 2.64 38.10
CA ASN A 41 -20.93 1.99 38.70
C ASN A 41 -21.25 2.49 40.12
N TRP A 42 -20.65 3.62 40.53
CA TRP A 42 -20.80 4.14 41.88
C TRP A 42 -22.23 4.61 42.16
N THR A 43 -22.71 4.32 43.35
CA THR A 43 -24.06 4.67 43.84
C THR A 43 -23.96 5.41 45.17
N SER A 44 -24.80 6.41 45.37
CA SER A 44 -24.87 7.09 46.67
C SER A 44 -25.49 6.15 47.73
N LYS A 45 -24.87 6.12 48.90
CA LYS A 45 -25.34 5.45 50.12
C LYS A 45 -25.90 6.41 51.15
N GLY A 46 -26.02 7.69 50.79
CA GLY A 46 -26.58 8.74 51.63
C GLY A 46 -25.60 9.24 52.69
N CYS A 47 -26.14 9.96 53.67
CA CYS A 47 -25.38 10.56 54.75
C CYS A 47 -25.17 9.59 55.91
N TRP A 48 -23.97 9.55 56.48
CA TRP A 48 -23.59 8.70 57.61
C TRP A 48 -22.96 9.55 58.72
N THR A 49 -23.15 9.15 59.98
CA THR A 49 -22.45 9.78 61.10
C THR A 49 -20.95 9.50 61.01
N ASP A 50 -20.11 10.49 61.25
CA ASP A 50 -18.66 10.33 61.37
C ASP A 50 -18.12 10.85 62.71
N ASP A 51 -16.98 10.32 63.17
CA ASP A 51 -16.34 10.72 64.43
C ASP A 51 -14.81 10.77 64.26
N THR A 52 -14.19 11.89 64.64
CA THR A 52 -12.74 12.11 64.45
C THR A 52 -11.87 11.15 65.26
N GLY A 53 -12.37 10.60 66.37
CA GLY A 53 -11.71 9.56 67.18
C GLY A 53 -12.00 8.14 66.72
N SER A 54 -13.00 7.93 65.85
CA SER A 54 -13.31 6.64 65.23
C SER A 54 -13.94 6.81 63.85
N ARG A 55 -13.10 7.14 62.86
CA ARG A 55 -13.52 7.45 61.48
C ARG A 55 -14.31 6.33 60.84
N THR A 56 -15.44 6.65 60.21
CA THR A 56 -16.38 5.74 59.54
C THR A 56 -15.75 5.05 58.34
N LEU A 57 -14.98 5.81 57.56
CA LEU A 57 -14.07 5.35 56.52
C LEU A 57 -12.67 5.84 56.92
N GLY A 58 -11.72 4.95 57.14
CA GLY A 58 -10.42 5.31 57.73
C GLY A 58 -9.19 4.83 56.98
N ALA A 59 -9.35 4.09 55.87
CA ALA A 59 -8.25 3.41 55.21
C ALA A 59 -7.37 4.33 54.36
N ALA A 60 -7.96 5.31 53.67
CA ALA A 60 -7.22 6.37 52.98
C ALA A 60 -8.00 7.68 53.00
N SER A 61 -7.30 8.81 52.94
CA SER A 61 -7.95 10.12 52.93
C SER A 61 -7.09 11.18 52.26
N PHE A 62 -7.73 12.24 51.76
CA PHE A 62 -7.05 13.49 51.41
C PHE A 62 -8.00 14.69 51.61
N THR A 63 -7.42 15.88 51.73
CA THR A 63 -8.17 17.13 51.89
C THR A 63 -7.84 18.08 50.75
N ASP A 64 -8.86 18.68 50.13
CA ASP A 64 -8.71 19.73 49.12
C ASP A 64 -9.65 20.89 49.43
N THR A 65 -9.08 21.99 49.94
CA THR A 65 -9.81 23.17 50.40
C THR A 65 -10.36 24.03 49.25
N ALA A 66 -10.00 23.76 47.99
CA ALA A 66 -10.38 24.59 46.85
C ALA A 66 -11.13 23.82 45.76
N ASN A 67 -10.82 22.54 45.55
CA ASN A 67 -11.31 21.80 44.38
C ASN A 67 -12.00 20.47 44.73
N MET A 68 -12.44 20.24 45.96
CA MET A 68 -13.15 19.00 46.31
C MET A 68 -14.47 18.86 45.54
N THR A 69 -14.71 17.71 44.91
CA THR A 69 -16.00 17.34 44.28
C THR A 69 -16.37 15.90 44.62
N VAL A 70 -17.60 15.49 44.36
CA VAL A 70 -18.00 14.09 44.55
C VAL A 70 -17.18 13.15 43.66
N GLU A 71 -16.94 13.55 42.41
CA GLU A 71 -16.23 12.75 41.41
C GLU A 71 -14.76 12.58 41.73
N ASN A 72 -14.09 13.61 42.24
CA ASN A 72 -12.66 13.50 42.52
C ASN A 72 -12.38 12.62 43.75
N CYS A 73 -13.26 12.65 44.76
CA CYS A 73 -13.17 11.74 45.90
C CYS A 73 -13.44 10.29 45.48
N ILE A 74 -14.50 10.08 44.69
CA ILE A 74 -14.77 8.75 44.10
C ILE A 74 -13.57 8.27 43.28
N SER A 75 -13.02 9.11 42.41
CA SER A 75 -11.87 8.74 41.58
C SER A 75 -10.63 8.42 42.40
N PHE A 76 -10.39 9.14 43.51
CA PHE A 76 -9.30 8.86 44.44
C PHE A 76 -9.46 7.50 45.13
N CYS A 77 -10.65 7.18 45.63
CA CYS A 77 -10.92 5.91 46.30
C CYS A 77 -10.93 4.73 45.31
N ASP A 78 -11.51 4.91 44.13
CA ASP A 78 -11.58 3.90 43.06
C ASP A 78 -10.18 3.53 42.54
N LYS A 79 -9.30 4.53 42.34
CA LYS A 79 -7.89 4.31 41.97
C LYS A 79 -7.11 3.50 43.00
N GLN A 80 -7.49 3.56 44.26
CA GLN A 80 -6.89 2.81 45.36
C GLN A 80 -7.63 1.51 45.67
N SER A 81 -8.57 1.10 44.79
CA SER A 81 -9.36 -0.12 44.91
C SER A 81 -10.23 -0.18 46.18
N PHE A 82 -10.56 0.97 46.78
CA PHE A 82 -11.54 1.03 47.87
C PHE A 82 -12.95 1.04 47.30
N ILE A 83 -13.85 0.26 47.91
CA ILE A 83 -15.23 0.16 47.44
C ILE A 83 -16.18 1.20 48.05
N PHE A 84 -15.76 1.91 49.11
CA PHE A 84 -16.46 3.06 49.68
C PHE A 84 -15.63 4.34 49.58
N ALA A 85 -16.32 5.43 49.28
CA ALA A 85 -15.79 6.79 49.26
C ALA A 85 -16.75 7.69 50.04
N GLY A 86 -16.25 8.66 50.78
CA GLY A 86 -17.09 9.55 51.56
C GLY A 86 -16.47 10.92 51.73
N ILE A 87 -17.29 11.97 51.64
CA ILE A 87 -16.81 13.35 51.79
C ILE A 87 -17.39 13.96 53.06
N GLU A 88 -16.51 14.54 53.88
CA GLU A 88 -16.84 15.29 55.10
C GLU A 88 -16.48 16.78 54.93
N PHE A 89 -17.25 17.64 55.60
CA PHE A 89 -16.91 19.05 55.80
C PHE A 89 -16.53 19.82 54.52
N ALA A 90 -17.27 19.62 53.43
CA ALA A 90 -17.06 20.20 52.09
C ALA A 90 -15.76 19.82 51.35
N GLN A 91 -14.73 19.32 52.04
CA GLN A 91 -13.36 19.35 51.53
C GLN A 91 -12.50 18.13 51.87
N GLU A 92 -13.01 17.16 52.63
CA GLU A 92 -12.23 16.03 53.13
C GLU A 92 -12.78 14.71 52.57
N CYS A 93 -11.96 13.99 51.80
CA CYS A 93 -12.33 12.71 51.21
C CYS A 93 -11.74 11.56 52.04
N TYR A 94 -12.55 10.53 52.28
CA TYR A 94 -12.20 9.33 53.02
C TYR A 94 -12.61 8.07 52.25
N CYS A 95 -11.80 7.03 52.31
CA CYS A 95 -11.99 5.77 51.60
C CYS A 95 -11.89 4.58 52.56
N ASP A 96 -12.65 3.53 52.27
CA ASP A 96 -12.51 2.24 52.98
C ASP A 96 -13.12 1.10 52.16
N ASN A 97 -12.90 -0.13 52.60
CA ASN A 97 -13.57 -1.31 52.06
C ASN A 97 -14.80 -1.76 52.85
N PHE A 98 -15.07 -1.11 53.98
CA PHE A 98 -16.27 -1.31 54.77
C PHE A 98 -16.68 -0.02 55.48
N ILE A 99 -17.97 0.13 55.76
CA ILE A 99 -18.46 1.17 56.67
C ILE A 99 -18.34 0.59 58.08
N LYS A 100 -17.60 1.25 58.98
CA LYS A 100 -17.46 0.76 60.38
C LYS A 100 -18.83 0.57 61.03
N SER A 101 -18.97 -0.51 61.81
CA SER A 101 -20.24 -0.91 62.44
C SER A 101 -20.80 0.10 63.45
N SER A 102 -19.97 1.02 63.95
CA SER A 102 -20.38 2.14 64.81
C SER A 102 -21.06 3.28 64.06
N ALA A 103 -20.99 3.32 62.73
CA ALA A 103 -21.60 4.39 61.94
C ALA A 103 -23.08 4.12 61.67
N ALA A 104 -23.91 5.16 61.83
CA ALA A 104 -25.34 5.12 61.58
C ALA A 104 -25.73 5.99 60.38
N GLN A 105 -26.69 5.53 59.57
CA GLN A 105 -27.28 6.36 58.53
C GLN A 105 -28.02 7.56 59.13
N SER A 106 -27.80 8.73 58.53
CA SER A 106 -28.45 10.00 58.86
C SER A 106 -29.29 10.50 57.66
N PRO A 107 -30.29 11.37 57.89
CA PRO A 107 -31.01 12.02 56.80
C PRO A 107 -30.03 12.72 55.84
N LEU A 108 -30.27 12.64 54.53
CA LEU A 108 -29.39 13.27 53.53
C LEU A 108 -29.25 14.79 53.74
N THR A 109 -30.23 15.42 54.38
CA THR A 109 -30.18 16.85 54.76
C THR A 109 -29.11 17.20 55.80
N ASP A 110 -28.57 16.20 56.51
CA ASP A 110 -27.50 16.40 57.51
C ASP A 110 -26.12 16.50 56.85
N CYS A 111 -25.98 16.00 55.62
CA CYS A 111 -24.83 16.25 54.77
C CYS A 111 -25.20 17.40 53.85
N SER A 112 -25.12 18.64 54.31
CA SER A 112 -25.66 19.81 53.60
C SER A 112 -24.61 20.75 53.02
N ASP A 113 -23.34 20.53 53.34
CA ASP A 113 -22.30 21.46 52.90
C ASP A 113 -22.07 21.31 51.40
N ALA A 114 -21.79 22.42 50.72
CA ALA A 114 -21.50 22.42 49.30
C ALA A 114 -20.02 22.10 49.10
N CYS A 115 -19.69 21.25 48.12
CA CYS A 115 -18.30 20.89 47.83
C CYS A 115 -17.47 22.12 47.47
N THR A 116 -16.23 22.22 47.95
CA THR A 116 -15.37 23.41 47.70
C THR A 116 -15.08 23.62 46.21
N GLY A 117 -14.95 22.55 45.44
CA GLY A 117 -14.74 22.56 43.99
C GLY A 117 -16.01 22.60 43.14
N ASN A 118 -17.19 22.32 43.72
CA ASN A 118 -18.46 22.47 43.02
C ASN A 118 -19.61 22.82 43.99
N PRO A 119 -20.06 24.09 44.03
CA PRO A 119 -21.08 24.52 44.98
C PRO A 119 -22.50 23.97 44.68
N ASN A 120 -22.69 23.29 43.54
CA ASN A 120 -23.95 22.64 43.20
C ASN A 120 -24.03 21.18 43.70
N GLU A 121 -22.93 20.64 44.20
CA GLU A 121 -22.83 19.30 44.74
C GLU A 121 -22.86 19.29 46.26
N THR A 122 -23.46 18.25 46.82
CA THR A 122 -23.55 18.07 48.27
C THR A 122 -22.37 17.24 48.80
N CYS A 123 -21.55 17.84 49.67
CA CYS A 123 -20.39 17.24 50.32
C CYS A 123 -20.50 17.31 51.85
N GLY A 124 -20.95 16.22 52.48
CA GLY A 124 -20.86 16.03 53.94
C GLY A 124 -21.37 17.18 54.83
N ASN A 125 -21.00 17.14 56.10
CA ASN A 125 -21.00 18.24 57.08
C ASN A 125 -20.04 17.84 58.21
N ALA A 126 -19.85 18.66 59.24
CA ALA A 126 -19.09 18.29 60.43
C ALA A 126 -19.70 17.04 61.09
N ASN A 127 -18.89 15.99 61.27
CA ASN A 127 -19.29 14.68 61.80
C ASN A 127 -20.34 13.97 60.92
N ARG A 128 -20.37 14.28 59.62
CA ARG A 128 -21.34 13.75 58.65
C ARG A 128 -20.66 13.48 57.31
N LEU A 129 -20.62 12.21 56.92
CA LEU A 129 -19.98 11.75 55.70
C LEU A 129 -21.04 11.46 54.62
N ASN A 130 -20.93 12.10 53.45
CA ASN A 130 -21.76 11.72 52.30
C ASN A 130 -21.10 10.56 51.57
N VAL A 131 -21.66 9.35 51.67
CA VAL A 131 -20.99 8.09 51.27
C VAL A 131 -21.46 7.58 49.92
N PHE A 132 -20.54 7.02 49.16
CA PHE A 132 -20.70 6.41 47.84
C PHE A 132 -20.11 5.00 47.83
N PHE A 133 -20.65 4.13 46.99
CA PHE A 133 -20.28 2.72 46.92
C PHE A 133 -20.19 2.23 45.47
N SER A 134 -19.11 1.54 45.14
CA SER A 134 -18.79 1.09 43.77
C SER A 134 -19.60 -0.12 43.28
N GLY A 135 -20.28 -0.85 44.17
CA GLY A 135 -20.90 -2.14 43.84
C GLY A 135 -19.98 -3.35 44.04
N GLY A 136 -18.72 -3.14 44.45
CA GLY A 136 -17.72 -4.19 44.64
C GLY A 136 -17.99 -5.12 45.83
N THR A 137 -17.46 -6.35 45.77
CA THR A 137 -17.44 -7.29 46.91
C THR A 137 -16.32 -6.92 47.88
N PRO A 138 -16.59 -6.78 49.20
CA PRO A 138 -15.55 -6.53 50.20
C PRO A 138 -14.45 -7.61 50.17
N PRO A 139 -13.17 -7.26 50.43
CA PRO A 139 -12.13 -8.25 50.67
C PRO A 139 -12.51 -9.18 51.83
N PRO A 140 -12.01 -10.43 51.86
CA PRO A 140 -12.18 -11.32 53.02
C PRO A 140 -11.69 -10.63 54.31
N ALA A 141 -12.39 -10.87 55.42
CA ALA A 141 -11.97 -10.35 56.72
C ALA A 141 -10.55 -10.84 57.06
N PRO A 142 -9.71 -10.02 57.72
CA PRO A 142 -8.35 -10.42 58.07
C PRO A 142 -8.38 -11.71 58.90
N SER A 143 -7.45 -12.61 58.62
CA SER A 143 -7.40 -13.91 59.30
C SER A 143 -5.96 -14.29 59.65
N THR A 144 -5.79 -15.13 60.66
CA THR A 144 -4.50 -15.73 60.94
C THR A 144 -4.25 -16.83 59.92
N ILE A 145 -3.17 -16.69 59.13
CA ILE A 145 -2.83 -17.65 58.08
C ILE A 145 -2.46 -19.00 58.72
N PRO A 146 -3.16 -20.11 58.39
CA PRO A 146 -2.89 -21.40 59.04
C PRO A 146 -1.49 -21.95 58.76
N SER A 147 -0.94 -21.65 57.58
CA SER A 147 0.39 -22.07 57.15
C SER A 147 0.91 -21.26 55.96
N VAL A 148 2.23 -21.05 55.91
CA VAL A 148 2.95 -20.47 54.76
C VAL A 148 4.08 -21.44 54.37
N GLY A 149 3.91 -22.17 53.27
CA GLY A 149 4.83 -23.25 52.91
C GLY A 149 4.93 -24.29 54.05
N LEU A 150 6.15 -24.53 54.54
CA LEU A 150 6.43 -25.45 55.66
C LEU A 150 6.32 -24.78 57.04
N TRP A 151 5.90 -23.51 57.11
CA TRP A 151 5.62 -22.81 58.35
C TRP A 151 4.17 -23.01 58.76
N LYS A 152 3.93 -23.44 60.00
CA LYS A 152 2.59 -23.67 60.56
C LYS A 152 2.33 -22.70 61.69
N SER A 153 1.17 -22.04 61.69
CA SER A 153 0.79 -21.13 62.77
C SER A 153 0.67 -21.89 64.09
N LEU A 154 1.28 -21.34 65.13
CA LEU A 154 1.10 -21.72 66.52
C LEU A 154 0.02 -20.86 67.22
N GLY A 155 -0.46 -19.81 66.56
CA GLY A 155 -1.45 -18.88 67.08
C GLY A 155 -0.83 -17.68 67.79
N CYS A 156 -1.66 -17.00 68.59
CA CYS A 156 -1.27 -15.78 69.30
C CYS A 156 -0.60 -16.11 70.64
N TYR A 157 0.50 -15.45 70.97
CA TYR A 157 1.26 -15.60 72.21
C TYR A 157 1.38 -14.26 72.93
N ASN A 158 1.41 -14.27 74.27
CA ASN A 158 1.77 -13.07 75.02
C ASN A 158 3.22 -12.67 74.75
N ASP A 159 3.51 -11.37 74.71
CA ASP A 159 4.88 -10.85 74.63
C ASP A 159 5.11 -9.70 75.63
N SER A 160 6.35 -9.25 75.77
CA SER A 160 6.71 -8.07 76.55
C SER A 160 7.97 -7.39 76.00
N THR A 161 7.90 -6.08 75.78
CA THR A 161 9.08 -5.28 75.40
C THR A 161 10.21 -5.30 76.45
N ALA A 162 9.91 -5.64 77.71
CA ALA A 162 10.91 -5.77 78.77
C ALA A 162 11.61 -7.14 78.78
N ASN A 163 10.93 -8.19 78.32
CA ASN A 163 11.44 -9.56 78.22
C ASN A 163 10.77 -10.26 77.03
N ARG A 164 11.35 -10.12 75.83
CA ARG A 164 10.78 -10.62 74.57
C ARG A 164 10.70 -12.14 74.54
N VAL A 165 9.59 -12.68 74.03
CA VAL A 165 9.36 -14.13 73.89
C VAL A 165 10.14 -14.75 72.72
N LEU A 166 10.37 -13.98 71.66
CA LEU A 166 11.34 -14.27 70.60
C LEU A 166 12.38 -13.14 70.59
N GLY A 167 13.65 -13.45 70.86
CA GLY A 167 14.65 -12.44 71.21
C GLY A 167 15.42 -11.86 70.03
N ASN A 168 15.43 -12.51 68.86
CA ASN A 168 16.26 -12.08 67.73
C ASN A 168 15.40 -11.31 66.72
N PRO A 169 15.51 -9.97 66.63
CA PRO A 169 14.81 -9.22 65.60
C PRO A 169 15.30 -9.65 64.22
N ALA A 170 14.37 -9.86 63.30
CA ALA A 170 14.68 -10.03 61.89
C ALA A 170 14.26 -8.78 61.12
N ALA A 171 14.95 -8.54 60.01
CA ALA A 171 14.63 -7.48 59.07
C ALA A 171 14.11 -8.12 57.77
N PRO A 172 12.79 -8.35 57.66
CA PRO A 172 12.17 -8.79 56.41
C PRO A 172 12.46 -7.80 55.29
N VAL A 173 12.61 -8.30 54.07
CA VAL A 173 12.73 -7.44 52.90
C VAL A 173 11.34 -6.91 52.56
N GLY A 174 11.12 -5.60 52.76
CA GLY A 174 9.83 -4.95 52.53
C GLY A 174 8.98 -4.81 53.80
N ALA A 175 7.71 -4.44 53.62
CA ALA A 175 6.76 -4.35 54.73
C ALA A 175 6.46 -5.75 55.30
N VAL A 176 6.23 -5.85 56.61
CA VAL A 176 6.03 -7.13 57.28
C VAL A 176 4.71 -7.77 56.85
N THR A 177 4.80 -9.02 56.39
CA THR A 177 3.70 -9.99 56.21
C THR A 177 4.09 -11.30 56.91
N VAL A 178 3.19 -12.27 56.96
CA VAL A 178 3.55 -13.60 57.49
C VAL A 178 4.66 -14.23 56.63
N GLU A 179 4.60 -14.09 55.31
CA GLU A 179 5.58 -14.62 54.35
C GLU A 179 6.95 -13.95 54.47
N THR A 180 7.01 -12.62 54.56
CA THR A 180 8.29 -11.91 54.60
C THR A 180 9.02 -12.19 55.92
N CYS A 181 8.30 -12.28 57.05
CA CYS A 181 8.89 -12.58 58.34
C CYS A 181 9.30 -14.06 58.49
N THR A 182 8.47 -15.02 58.06
CA THR A 182 8.87 -16.45 58.05
C THR A 182 10.06 -16.71 57.13
N THR A 183 10.15 -16.03 55.99
CA THR A 183 11.31 -16.10 55.09
C THR A 183 12.58 -15.55 55.74
N ALA A 184 12.49 -14.41 56.43
CA ALA A 184 13.62 -13.82 57.15
C ALA A 184 14.14 -14.76 58.26
N CYS A 185 13.24 -15.38 59.02
CA CYS A 185 13.62 -16.35 60.06
C CYS A 185 14.17 -17.66 59.49
N PHE A 186 13.64 -18.14 58.36
CA PHE A 186 14.20 -19.29 57.63
C PHE A 186 15.65 -19.03 57.23
N ASN A 187 15.91 -17.88 56.60
CA ASN A 187 17.24 -17.49 56.14
C ASN A 187 18.23 -17.28 57.31
N ALA A 188 17.74 -16.88 58.48
CA ALA A 188 18.52 -16.75 59.70
C ALA A 188 18.76 -18.10 60.43
N GLY A 189 18.18 -19.21 59.95
CA GLY A 189 18.35 -20.54 60.53
C GLY A 189 17.57 -20.74 61.84
N PHE A 190 16.48 -19.97 62.05
CA PHE A 190 15.61 -20.08 63.21
C PHE A 190 14.29 -20.80 62.86
N PRO A 191 13.86 -21.80 63.65
CA PRO A 191 12.61 -22.54 63.42
C PRO A 191 11.34 -21.79 63.86
N LEU A 192 11.45 -20.70 64.62
CA LEU A 192 10.31 -19.89 65.04
C LEU A 192 10.39 -18.48 64.45
N ALA A 193 9.23 -18.00 64.01
CA ALA A 193 9.00 -16.63 63.56
C ALA A 193 7.80 -16.06 64.30
N GLY A 194 7.85 -14.79 64.69
CA GLY A 194 6.74 -14.11 65.34
C GLY A 194 6.65 -12.65 64.91
N MET A 195 5.43 -12.22 64.62
CA MET A 195 5.15 -10.84 64.19
C MET A 195 4.40 -10.11 65.29
N GLU A 196 4.79 -8.86 65.55
CA GLU A 196 4.15 -7.98 66.53
C GLU A 196 3.88 -6.61 65.93
N TYR A 197 2.87 -5.92 66.47
CA TYR A 197 2.64 -4.49 66.23
C TYR A 197 2.50 -4.09 64.75
N ALA A 198 1.96 -5.00 63.92
CA ALA A 198 1.79 -4.87 62.47
C ALA A 198 3.08 -4.89 61.63
N ASP A 199 4.19 -4.35 62.12
CA ASP A 199 5.42 -4.12 61.34
C ASP A 199 6.71 -4.66 61.96
N GLU A 200 6.64 -5.40 63.07
CA GLU A 200 7.81 -5.99 63.71
C GLU A 200 7.91 -7.51 63.44
N CYS A 201 9.14 -8.02 63.33
CA CYS A 201 9.43 -9.43 63.08
C CYS A 201 10.56 -9.94 63.99
N TYR A 202 10.34 -11.07 64.64
CA TYR A 202 11.26 -11.69 65.58
C TYR A 202 11.41 -13.20 65.31
N CYS A 203 12.59 -13.74 65.57
CA CYS A 203 12.93 -15.14 65.34
C CYS A 203 13.60 -15.77 66.57
N ASP A 204 13.42 -17.07 66.77
CA ASP A 204 14.22 -17.80 67.76
C ASP A 204 14.23 -19.33 67.56
N ALA A 205 15.05 -20.00 68.36
CA ALA A 205 15.14 -21.45 68.47
C ALA A 205 14.00 -22.06 69.29
N ALA A 206 13.48 -21.31 70.26
CA ALA A 206 12.49 -21.75 71.23
C ALA A 206 11.67 -20.56 71.74
N ILE A 207 10.50 -20.84 72.33
CA ILE A 207 9.69 -19.85 73.03
C ILE A 207 10.32 -19.59 74.41
N GLU A 208 10.73 -18.35 74.69
CA GLU A 208 11.41 -17.98 75.93
C GLU A 208 10.54 -17.08 76.83
N ASN A 209 11.08 -16.70 78.00
CA ASN A 209 10.53 -15.66 78.89
C ASN A 209 9.05 -15.82 79.31
N GLY A 210 8.56 -17.06 79.39
CA GLY A 210 7.20 -17.36 79.85
C GLY A 210 6.12 -17.16 78.78
N GLY A 211 6.50 -17.14 77.51
CA GLY A 211 5.56 -17.11 76.39
C GLY A 211 4.58 -18.29 76.43
N ALA A 212 3.28 -17.97 76.37
CA ALA A 212 2.16 -18.88 76.43
C ALA A 212 1.08 -18.47 75.43
N PRO A 213 0.34 -19.44 74.85
CA PRO A 213 -0.76 -19.14 73.94
C PRO A 213 -1.84 -18.27 74.61
N THR A 214 -2.29 -17.23 73.91
CA THR A 214 -3.45 -16.40 74.25
C THR A 214 -4.58 -16.65 73.25
N PRO A 215 -5.82 -16.17 73.51
CA PRO A 215 -6.88 -16.23 72.51
C PRO A 215 -6.43 -15.64 71.17
N LEU A 216 -6.76 -16.31 70.06
CA LEU A 216 -6.32 -15.94 68.72
C LEU A 216 -6.70 -14.50 68.34
N GLY A 217 -7.84 -14.01 68.84
CA GLY A 217 -8.32 -12.66 68.61
C GLY A 217 -7.57 -11.56 69.36
N ASP A 218 -6.60 -11.88 70.21
CA ASP A 218 -5.71 -10.89 70.84
C ASP A 218 -4.61 -10.40 69.87
N CYS A 219 -4.37 -11.13 68.77
CA CYS A 219 -3.49 -10.72 67.69
C CYS A 219 -4.34 -10.04 66.61
N ASP A 220 -4.83 -8.84 66.92
CA ASP A 220 -5.87 -8.11 66.17
C ASP A 220 -5.32 -7.03 65.22
N MET A 221 -4.00 -6.89 65.13
CA MET A 221 -3.36 -5.93 64.21
C MET A 221 -3.05 -6.59 62.87
N THR A 222 -3.49 -5.95 61.79
CA THR A 222 -3.20 -6.43 60.44
C THR A 222 -1.77 -6.14 60.04
N CYS A 223 -1.16 -7.01 59.25
CA CYS A 223 0.21 -6.84 58.76
C CYS A 223 0.38 -5.54 57.96
N ALA A 224 1.46 -4.80 58.20
CA ALA A 224 1.79 -3.58 57.48
C ALA A 224 1.96 -3.81 55.97
N GLY A 225 2.38 -5.00 55.57
CA GLY A 225 2.51 -5.42 54.17
C GLY A 225 1.30 -6.16 53.59
N ASN A 226 0.34 -6.61 54.42
CA ASN A 226 -0.88 -7.27 53.96
C ASN A 226 -2.03 -7.12 54.96
N SER A 227 -2.98 -6.23 54.66
CA SER A 227 -4.12 -5.97 55.54
C SER A 227 -5.13 -7.13 55.65
N THR A 228 -4.97 -8.20 54.87
CA THR A 228 -5.82 -9.41 54.92
C THR A 228 -5.32 -10.47 55.91
N GLU A 229 -4.21 -10.20 56.59
CA GLU A 229 -3.56 -11.12 57.55
C GLU A 229 -3.29 -10.43 58.87
N PHE A 230 -3.24 -11.18 59.98
CA PHE A 230 -2.84 -10.65 61.29
C PHE A 230 -1.33 -10.78 61.55
N CYS A 231 -0.68 -9.70 61.99
CA CYS A 231 0.73 -9.64 62.41
C CYS A 231 0.85 -9.17 63.87
N GLY A 232 0.21 -9.94 64.76
CA GLY A 232 0.30 -9.72 66.21
C GLY A 232 -0.68 -8.65 66.73
N GLY A 233 -0.31 -8.05 67.85
CA GLY A 233 -1.05 -6.99 68.55
C GLY A 233 -0.14 -6.34 69.61
N SER A 234 -0.68 -5.43 70.42
CA SER A 234 0.14 -4.80 71.48
C SER A 234 0.53 -5.84 72.55
N ASN A 235 1.83 -6.14 72.69
CA ASN A 235 2.33 -7.21 73.58
C ASN A 235 1.76 -8.60 73.20
N ARG A 236 1.57 -8.85 71.91
CA ARG A 236 0.98 -10.08 71.36
C ARG A 236 1.68 -10.49 70.07
N LEU A 237 2.36 -11.65 70.08
CA LEU A 237 3.07 -12.19 68.92
C LEU A 237 2.17 -13.19 68.16
N ASN A 238 2.00 -13.02 66.86
CA ASN A 238 1.47 -14.09 66.00
C ASN A 238 2.62 -15.00 65.59
N VAL A 239 2.65 -16.25 66.09
CA VAL A 239 3.83 -17.12 66.02
C VAL A 239 3.65 -18.26 65.01
N TYR A 240 4.71 -18.57 64.27
CA TYR A 240 4.79 -19.67 63.30
C TYR A 240 5.99 -20.56 63.59
N ASN A 241 5.81 -21.87 63.38
CA ASN A 241 6.86 -22.87 63.52
C ASN A 241 7.15 -23.56 62.19
N TYR A 242 8.43 -23.65 61.84
CA TYR A 242 8.89 -24.38 60.69
C TYR A 242 8.82 -25.89 60.93
N THR A 243 8.32 -26.62 59.94
CA THR A 243 8.10 -28.08 60.02
C THR A 243 9.00 -28.89 59.06
N GLY A 244 9.82 -28.21 58.25
CA GLY A 244 10.82 -28.84 57.39
C GLY A 244 12.09 -29.29 58.12
N THR A 245 12.96 -30.01 57.41
CA THR A 245 14.22 -30.56 57.95
C THR A 245 15.47 -29.88 57.39
N ASP A 246 15.28 -28.83 56.60
CA ASP A 246 16.26 -28.16 55.74
C ASP A 246 16.55 -26.71 56.18
N LEU A 247 16.45 -26.43 57.48
CA LEU A 247 16.88 -25.14 58.00
C LEU A 247 18.36 -24.89 57.70
N PRO A 248 18.72 -23.73 57.12
CA PRO A 248 20.10 -23.34 56.91
C PRO A 248 20.91 -23.39 58.23
N PRO A 249 22.19 -23.80 58.21
CA PRO A 249 23.06 -23.72 59.37
C PRO A 249 23.08 -22.28 59.92
N ARG A 250 22.92 -22.10 61.23
CA ARG A 250 22.98 -20.79 61.87
C ARG A 250 24.34 -20.16 61.61
N THR A 251 24.40 -19.14 60.76
CA THR A 251 25.63 -18.42 60.46
C THR A 251 25.85 -17.34 61.53
N PRO A 252 26.94 -17.40 62.32
CA PRO A 252 27.40 -16.23 63.06
C PRO A 252 28.07 -15.28 62.07
N GLY A 253 27.44 -14.13 61.83
CA GLY A 253 28.02 -12.89 61.27
C GLY A 253 29.12 -12.96 60.19
N ASN A 254 28.79 -12.39 59.03
CA ASN A 254 29.66 -11.72 58.04
C ASN A 254 30.47 -12.49 56.98
N ASN A 255 30.20 -12.05 55.74
CA ASN A 255 31.11 -11.75 54.61
C ASN A 255 31.88 -12.86 53.86
N GLY A 256 31.48 -13.08 52.60
CA GLY A 256 32.24 -12.52 51.47
C GLY A 256 32.83 -13.48 50.41
N GLY A 257 32.57 -13.16 49.14
CA GLY A 257 33.42 -13.42 47.96
C GLY A 257 32.70 -14.15 46.81
N GLY A 258 32.68 -13.70 45.55
CA GLY A 258 33.19 -12.54 44.78
C GLY A 258 32.69 -12.73 43.32
N GLY A 259 32.20 -11.73 42.58
CA GLY A 259 32.92 -10.65 41.85
C GLY A 259 32.97 -10.99 40.34
N GLY A 260 32.63 -10.14 39.35
CA GLY A 260 32.18 -8.75 39.20
C GLY A 260 31.89 -8.52 37.68
N GLY A 261 31.34 -7.42 37.16
CA GLY A 261 30.88 -6.11 37.62
C GLY A 261 30.23 -5.40 36.42
N GLY A 262 29.45 -4.33 36.57
CA GLY A 262 29.42 -3.41 37.71
C GLY A 262 28.04 -2.81 37.99
N GLY A 263 27.93 -2.25 39.19
CA GLY A 263 26.78 -1.45 39.59
C GLY A 263 26.30 -1.54 41.04
N ASN A 264 26.89 -2.35 41.94
CA ASN A 264 26.95 -2.16 43.41
C ASN A 264 27.22 -3.50 44.14
N ASN A 265 28.21 -3.50 45.05
CA ASN A 265 28.34 -4.31 46.28
C ASN A 265 27.76 -5.73 46.38
N GLY A 266 27.82 -6.57 45.35
CA GLY A 266 27.63 -8.03 45.47
C GLY A 266 26.36 -8.49 46.21
N ALA A 267 25.35 -7.62 46.27
CA ALA A 267 24.06 -7.94 46.87
C ALA A 267 23.24 -8.70 45.82
N PRO A 268 22.63 -9.84 46.17
CA PRO A 268 21.74 -10.53 45.25
C PRO A 268 20.56 -9.61 44.91
N VAL A 269 20.36 -9.36 43.62
CA VAL A 269 19.17 -8.69 43.08
C VAL A 269 18.14 -9.74 42.71
N PHE A 270 16.86 -9.42 42.90
CA PHE A 270 15.76 -10.34 42.68
C PHE A 270 14.73 -9.73 41.72
N PRO A 271 13.94 -10.56 41.03
CA PRO A 271 12.81 -10.08 40.25
C PRO A 271 11.85 -9.22 41.08
N VAL A 272 11.29 -8.18 40.48
CA VAL A 272 10.33 -7.31 41.14
C VAL A 272 8.97 -8.00 41.16
N LEU A 273 8.53 -8.47 42.33
CA LEU A 273 7.27 -9.22 42.45
C LEU A 273 6.07 -8.35 42.84
N SER A 274 6.33 -7.11 43.26
CA SER A 274 5.34 -6.19 43.82
C SER A 274 5.71 -4.75 43.48
N GLY A 275 4.73 -3.83 43.43
CA GLY A 275 4.96 -2.44 43.02
C GLY A 275 5.01 -2.23 41.51
N LEU A 276 4.77 -3.29 40.74
CA LEU A 276 4.66 -3.24 39.28
C LEU A 276 3.44 -2.43 38.82
N PRO A 277 3.45 -1.89 37.59
CA PRO A 277 2.28 -1.27 37.00
C PRO A 277 1.06 -2.20 37.03
N SER A 278 -0.11 -1.67 37.38
CA SER A 278 -1.33 -2.46 37.58
C SER A 278 -1.62 -3.43 36.43
N GLY A 279 -1.93 -4.68 36.79
CA GLY A 279 -2.19 -5.79 35.87
C GLY A 279 -0.94 -6.58 35.44
N TRP A 280 0.27 -6.10 35.74
CA TRP A 280 1.51 -6.78 35.38
C TRP A 280 2.08 -7.62 36.52
N THR A 281 2.64 -8.77 36.17
CA THR A 281 3.28 -9.70 37.10
C THR A 281 4.58 -10.20 36.50
N TYR A 282 5.55 -10.57 37.35
CA TYR A 282 6.73 -11.28 36.90
C TYR A 282 6.33 -12.69 36.41
N ALA A 283 6.73 -13.04 35.19
CA ALA A 283 6.45 -14.34 34.63
C ALA A 283 7.52 -15.35 35.02
N ALA A 284 8.75 -15.16 34.52
CA ALA A 284 9.89 -16.01 34.82
C ALA A 284 11.18 -15.40 34.25
N CYS A 285 12.32 -16.01 34.59
CA CYS A 285 13.59 -15.80 33.92
C CYS A 285 13.63 -16.68 32.66
N TYR A 286 13.71 -16.08 31.49
CA TYR A 286 13.77 -16.81 30.21
C TYR A 286 15.20 -16.84 29.67
N VAL A 287 15.55 -17.94 29.01
CA VAL A 287 16.78 -18.04 28.23
C VAL A 287 16.59 -17.25 26.93
N ASP A 288 17.44 -16.25 26.71
CA ASP A 288 17.49 -15.51 25.45
C ASP A 288 18.64 -16.03 24.57
N ASN A 289 18.60 -15.75 23.26
CA ASN A 289 19.65 -16.08 22.29
C ASN A 289 19.99 -17.56 22.13
N ALA A 290 19.22 -18.49 22.71
CA ALA A 290 19.44 -19.93 22.51
C ALA A 290 19.26 -20.35 21.04
N ASN A 291 18.26 -19.77 20.36
CA ASN A 291 18.00 -19.94 18.93
C ASN A 291 17.71 -18.58 18.25
N GLY A 292 18.28 -17.49 18.78
CA GLY A 292 17.95 -16.10 18.43
C GLY A 292 17.19 -15.36 19.54
N ARG A 293 16.96 -14.04 19.34
CA ARG A 293 16.26 -13.18 20.31
C ARG A 293 14.81 -13.64 20.49
N VAL A 294 14.35 -13.77 21.73
CA VAL A 294 12.98 -14.27 22.01
C VAL A 294 11.92 -13.16 22.03
N PHE A 295 12.32 -11.89 21.98
CA PHE A 295 11.46 -10.75 21.70
C PHE A 295 11.78 -10.16 20.33
N THR A 296 10.74 -9.74 19.60
CA THR A 296 10.86 -9.16 18.26
C THR A 296 11.00 -7.63 18.26
N THR A 297 10.75 -6.97 19.40
CA THR A 297 10.83 -5.50 19.51
C THR A 297 11.73 -5.12 20.66
N GLU A 298 12.86 -4.48 20.34
CA GLU A 298 13.77 -3.84 21.28
C GLU A 298 13.51 -2.34 21.30
N LEU A 299 13.48 -1.75 22.49
CA LEU A 299 13.49 -0.30 22.68
C LEU A 299 14.93 0.19 22.79
N ASN A 300 15.17 1.47 22.55
CA ASN A 300 16.50 2.06 22.74
C ASN A 300 17.02 1.78 24.16
N ASP A 301 18.31 1.37 24.25
CA ASP A 301 19.00 1.19 25.52
C ASP A 301 18.82 2.42 26.42
N ASN A 302 18.41 2.17 27.67
CA ASN A 302 18.08 3.22 28.62
C ASN A 302 19.04 3.16 29.82
N PRO A 303 19.98 4.11 29.97
CA PRO A 303 20.94 4.11 31.07
C PRO A 303 20.30 4.37 32.45
N THR A 304 19.00 4.64 32.47
CA THR A 304 18.18 4.82 33.67
C THR A 304 17.01 3.84 33.71
N LEU A 305 17.14 2.67 33.06
CA LEU A 305 16.08 1.66 33.00
C LEU A 305 15.68 1.18 34.40
N THR A 306 14.37 1.11 34.67
CA THR A 306 13.77 0.36 35.79
C THR A 306 12.78 -0.65 35.25
N VAL A 307 12.37 -1.62 36.07
CA VAL A 307 11.37 -2.62 35.68
C VAL A 307 10.06 -1.95 35.29
N GLU A 308 9.58 -1.01 36.10
CA GLU A 308 8.35 -0.25 35.86
C GLU A 308 8.49 0.63 34.62
N GLY A 309 9.67 1.22 34.39
CA GLY A 309 9.95 2.03 33.21
C GLY A 309 9.80 1.24 31.92
N CYS A 310 10.36 0.02 31.86
CA CYS A 310 10.21 -0.86 30.70
C CYS A 310 8.74 -1.29 30.51
N ILE A 311 8.09 -1.75 31.58
CA ILE A 311 6.68 -2.15 31.53
C ILE A 311 5.78 -1.00 31.06
N ASN A 312 6.00 0.21 31.57
CA ASN A 312 5.23 1.39 31.16
C ASN A 312 5.45 1.72 29.68
N SER A 313 6.66 1.54 29.17
CA SER A 313 7.00 1.78 27.76
C SER A 313 6.38 0.72 26.84
N CYS A 314 6.38 -0.54 27.25
CA CYS A 314 5.74 -1.64 26.51
C CYS A 314 4.22 -1.52 26.52
N ARG A 315 3.61 -1.26 27.69
CA ARG A 315 2.15 -1.11 27.79
C ARG A 315 1.64 0.13 27.05
N SER A 316 2.42 1.23 26.96
CA SER A 316 2.04 2.41 26.17
C SER A 316 1.95 2.12 24.67
N GLN A 317 2.59 1.04 24.22
CA GLN A 317 2.54 0.53 22.85
C GLN A 317 1.59 -0.68 22.72
N ASN A 318 0.73 -0.93 23.73
CA ASN A 318 -0.23 -2.02 23.79
C ASN A 318 0.38 -3.44 23.80
N PHE A 319 1.64 -3.59 24.20
CA PHE A 319 2.25 -4.91 24.38
C PHE A 319 1.84 -5.54 25.73
N THR A 320 1.69 -6.87 25.75
CA THR A 320 1.34 -7.65 26.95
C THR A 320 2.52 -8.28 27.66
N LEU A 321 3.72 -8.21 27.07
CA LEU A 321 4.97 -8.71 27.61
C LEU A 321 6.03 -7.61 27.59
N ALA A 322 6.88 -7.62 28.60
CA ALA A 322 8.05 -6.77 28.75
C ALA A 322 9.22 -7.65 29.20
N GLY A 323 10.34 -7.57 28.52
CA GLY A 323 11.57 -8.32 28.83
C GLY A 323 12.70 -7.35 29.07
N MET A 324 13.51 -7.62 30.09
CA MET A 324 14.67 -6.79 30.41
C MET A 324 15.92 -7.66 30.39
N GLU A 325 16.95 -7.19 29.71
CA GLU A 325 18.25 -7.86 29.61
C GLU A 325 19.37 -6.85 29.88
N PHE A 326 20.50 -7.36 30.34
CA PHE A 326 21.77 -6.65 30.38
C PHE A 326 21.73 -5.26 31.07
N ALA A 327 20.91 -5.13 32.13
CA ALA A 327 20.71 -3.93 32.96
C ALA A 327 19.96 -2.76 32.32
N ASP A 328 20.23 -2.41 31.07
CA ASP A 328 19.72 -1.21 30.40
C ASP A 328 18.86 -1.48 29.16
N GLN A 329 18.71 -2.74 28.75
CA GLN A 329 17.93 -3.11 27.57
C GLN A 329 16.49 -3.49 27.92
N CYS A 330 15.55 -3.03 27.11
CA CYS A 330 14.11 -3.26 27.28
C CYS A 330 13.49 -3.75 25.98
N PHE A 331 12.73 -4.84 26.08
CA PHE A 331 12.08 -5.52 24.98
C PHE A 331 10.58 -5.60 25.21
N CYS A 332 9.80 -5.49 24.14
CA CYS A 332 8.34 -5.53 24.20
C CYS A 332 7.78 -6.58 23.23
N GLY A 333 6.65 -7.18 23.56
CA GLY A 333 6.01 -8.16 22.69
C GLY A 333 4.66 -8.65 23.22
N ASN A 334 3.98 -9.47 22.44
CA ASN A 334 2.75 -10.16 22.87
C ASN A 334 2.96 -11.67 23.03
N THR A 335 4.02 -12.20 22.45
CA THR A 335 4.45 -13.59 22.51
C THR A 335 5.97 -13.63 22.58
N LEU A 336 6.52 -14.74 23.09
CA LEU A 336 7.94 -15.04 22.94
C LEU A 336 8.15 -15.92 21.70
N VAL A 337 9.24 -15.72 20.97
CA VAL A 337 9.58 -16.48 19.75
C VAL A 337 10.82 -17.36 19.96
N ASN A 338 11.30 -18.04 18.92
CA ASN A 338 12.57 -18.79 18.94
C ASN A 338 12.64 -19.91 19.99
N GLY A 339 11.50 -20.52 20.32
CA GLY A 339 11.43 -21.62 21.28
C GLY A 339 11.83 -21.22 22.70
N ALA A 340 11.45 -20.00 23.12
CA ALA A 340 11.78 -19.47 24.43
C ALA A 340 11.46 -20.47 25.56
N THR A 341 12.46 -20.74 26.39
CA THR A 341 12.33 -21.63 27.55
C THR A 341 12.64 -20.88 28.84
N VAL A 342 11.97 -21.28 29.91
CA VAL A 342 12.29 -20.80 31.25
C VAL A 342 13.66 -21.34 31.65
N ALA A 343 14.53 -20.48 32.18
CA ALA A 343 15.85 -20.88 32.65
C ALA A 343 15.72 -21.91 33.78
N THR A 344 16.50 -23.00 33.70
CA THR A 344 16.51 -24.05 34.73
C THR A 344 16.96 -23.53 36.09
N ASP A 345 17.78 -22.48 36.09
CA ASP A 345 18.16 -21.71 37.27
C ASP A 345 17.62 -20.27 37.15
N PRO A 346 16.55 -19.92 37.88
CA PRO A 346 15.95 -18.59 37.81
C PRO A 346 16.86 -17.50 38.39
N THR A 347 17.90 -17.87 39.16
CA THR A 347 18.86 -16.92 39.75
C THR A 347 19.86 -16.39 38.73
N THR A 348 19.78 -16.84 37.47
CA THR A 348 20.62 -16.32 36.38
C THR A 348 20.14 -14.98 35.81
N CYS A 349 18.93 -14.54 36.16
CA CYS A 349 18.47 -13.17 35.96
C CYS A 349 18.88 -12.30 37.17
N ASN A 350 20.18 -12.05 37.31
CA ASN A 350 20.78 -11.42 38.51
C ASN A 350 21.53 -10.12 38.21
N MET A 351 21.25 -9.48 37.08
CA MET A 351 21.81 -8.18 36.74
C MET A 351 20.87 -7.07 37.20
N GLY A 352 21.39 -6.13 38.00
CA GLY A 352 20.62 -4.99 38.47
C GLY A 352 20.27 -4.03 37.33
N CYS A 353 19.08 -3.43 37.35
CA CYS A 353 18.69 -2.42 36.37
C CYS A 353 19.59 -1.17 36.45
N ALA A 354 19.87 -0.54 35.31
CA ALA A 354 20.75 0.63 35.24
C ALA A 354 20.20 1.85 36.02
N GLY A 355 18.87 2.04 36.01
CA GLY A 355 18.18 3.07 36.77
C GLY A 355 17.81 2.69 38.20
N ASN A 356 17.73 1.39 38.51
CA ASN A 356 17.54 0.89 39.87
C ASN A 356 18.30 -0.42 40.10
N THR A 357 19.48 -0.32 40.71
CA THR A 357 20.38 -1.45 40.94
C THR A 357 19.86 -2.49 41.92
N THR A 358 18.69 -2.27 42.53
CA THR A 358 18.02 -3.22 43.45
C THR A 358 17.02 -4.14 42.75
N GLU A 359 16.65 -3.82 41.51
CA GLU A 359 15.70 -4.59 40.70
C GLU A 359 16.46 -5.46 39.70
N ALA A 360 16.05 -6.71 39.49
CA ALA A 360 16.64 -7.57 38.46
C ALA A 360 16.13 -7.20 37.05
N CYS A 361 17.04 -6.78 36.17
CA CYS A 361 16.85 -6.55 34.73
C CYS A 361 17.63 -7.58 33.90
N GLY A 362 17.32 -8.86 34.14
CA GLY A 362 17.87 -9.96 33.36
C GLY A 362 19.31 -10.32 33.72
N GLY A 363 20.07 -10.74 32.72
CA GLY A 363 21.48 -11.15 32.82
C GLY A 363 22.00 -11.51 31.43
N PRO A 364 23.26 -11.95 31.28
CA PRO A 364 23.79 -12.31 29.96
C PRO A 364 22.98 -13.45 29.32
N SER A 365 22.30 -13.17 28.19
CA SER A 365 21.39 -14.12 27.53
C SER A 365 20.24 -14.59 28.46
N ARG A 366 19.78 -13.71 29.34
CA ARG A 366 18.72 -13.98 30.33
C ARG A 366 17.77 -12.81 30.43
N LEU A 367 16.50 -13.04 30.09
CA LEU A 367 15.46 -12.03 30.14
C LEU A 367 14.63 -12.16 31.41
N SER A 368 14.53 -11.09 32.18
CA SER A 368 13.48 -10.96 33.19
C SER A 368 12.19 -10.57 32.49
N VAL A 369 11.24 -11.51 32.38
CA VAL A 369 10.00 -11.31 31.63
C VAL A 369 8.84 -11.03 32.57
N TYR A 370 8.08 -10.00 32.24
CA TYR A 370 6.86 -9.57 32.92
C TYR A 370 5.67 -9.65 31.95
N THR A 371 4.49 -9.93 32.47
CA THR A 371 3.27 -10.15 31.68
C THR A 371 2.04 -9.52 32.29
N SER A 372 1.14 -9.01 31.46
CA SER A 372 -0.18 -8.50 31.86
C SER A 372 -1.33 -9.51 31.75
N THR A 373 -1.09 -10.68 31.15
CA THR A 373 -2.13 -11.68 30.84
C THR A 373 -2.02 -12.95 31.69
N ALA A 374 -1.08 -13.00 32.63
CA ALA A 374 -0.67 -14.15 33.44
C ALA A 374 -0.15 -15.37 32.64
N LYS A 375 -0.48 -15.50 31.34
CA LYS A 375 -0.01 -16.56 30.46
C LYS A 375 0.95 -16.00 29.41
N VAL A 376 2.23 -16.37 29.53
CA VAL A 376 3.22 -16.14 28.47
C VAL A 376 3.09 -17.24 27.42
N THR A 377 2.85 -16.84 26.18
CA THR A 377 2.84 -17.77 25.04
C THR A 377 4.21 -17.74 24.38
N ALA A 378 4.92 -18.86 24.43
CA ALA A 378 6.16 -19.07 23.71
C ALA A 378 5.90 -19.90 22.46
N LEU A 379 6.25 -19.35 21.30
CA LEU A 379 6.18 -20.01 20.01
C LEU A 379 7.39 -20.96 19.84
N PRO A 380 7.24 -22.05 19.07
CA PRO A 380 8.33 -22.98 18.81
C PRO A 380 9.51 -22.31 18.10
N VAL A 381 10.63 -23.02 18.01
CA VAL A 381 11.75 -22.60 17.15
C VAL A 381 11.25 -22.53 15.70
N PRO A 382 11.48 -21.42 14.98
CA PRO A 382 11.05 -21.29 13.60
C PRO A 382 11.61 -22.41 12.72
N THR A 383 10.80 -22.87 11.77
CA THR A 383 11.20 -23.91 10.81
C THR A 383 10.97 -23.45 9.37
N VAL A 384 11.61 -24.09 8.41
CA VAL A 384 11.36 -23.79 7.00
C VAL A 384 9.95 -24.27 6.61
N LEU A 385 9.14 -23.40 5.99
CA LEU A 385 7.89 -23.82 5.36
C LEU A 385 8.19 -24.47 4.00
N ASN A 386 8.36 -25.78 3.96
CA ASN A 386 8.68 -26.53 2.73
C ASN A 386 7.51 -27.40 2.21
N SER A 387 6.34 -27.31 2.85
CA SER A 387 5.14 -28.08 2.50
C SER A 387 3.90 -27.21 2.69
N SER A 388 2.77 -27.61 2.08
CA SER A 388 1.51 -26.84 2.12
C SER A 388 1.61 -25.41 1.55
N LEU A 389 2.56 -25.19 0.64
CA LEU A 389 2.75 -23.92 -0.06
C LEU A 389 1.56 -23.61 -0.99
N PRO A 390 1.24 -22.32 -1.25
CA PRO A 390 0.24 -21.96 -2.23
C PRO A 390 0.64 -22.43 -3.64
N GLY A 391 -0.33 -22.81 -4.47
CA GLY A 391 -0.09 -23.20 -5.86
C GLY A 391 0.97 -24.32 -6.01
N ASN A 392 1.83 -24.17 -7.02
CA ASN A 392 2.91 -25.11 -7.32
C ASN A 392 4.29 -24.63 -6.84
N TRP A 393 4.35 -23.77 -5.82
CA TRP A 393 5.62 -23.32 -5.26
C TRP A 393 6.38 -24.47 -4.58
N LYS A 394 7.71 -24.43 -4.68
CA LYS A 394 8.65 -25.37 -4.04
C LYS A 394 9.78 -24.63 -3.38
N PHE A 395 10.08 -25.02 -2.15
CA PHE A 395 11.29 -24.60 -1.47
C PHE A 395 12.54 -25.14 -2.18
N GLN A 396 13.52 -24.28 -2.42
CA GLN A 396 14.74 -24.61 -3.16
C GLN A 396 16.02 -24.55 -2.31
N GLY A 397 15.99 -23.88 -1.15
CA GLY A 397 17.14 -23.74 -0.27
C GLY A 397 17.36 -22.31 0.22
N CYS A 398 18.49 -22.11 0.89
CA CYS A 398 18.97 -20.79 1.28
C CYS A 398 19.89 -20.24 0.18
N LEU A 399 19.49 -19.17 -0.50
CA LEU A 399 20.21 -18.58 -1.63
C LEU A 399 21.09 -17.42 -1.17
N MET A 400 22.34 -17.35 -1.64
CA MET A 400 23.21 -16.20 -1.34
C MET A 400 22.71 -14.94 -2.04
N ASP A 401 22.55 -13.85 -1.28
CA ASP A 401 22.27 -12.51 -1.79
C ASP A 401 23.41 -11.55 -1.42
N GLY A 402 23.34 -10.28 -1.82
CA GLY A 402 24.37 -9.32 -1.51
C GLY A 402 24.08 -7.91 -2.00
N ALA A 403 25.15 -7.10 -2.10
CA ALA A 403 25.04 -5.70 -2.55
C ALA A 403 24.44 -5.56 -3.95
N THR A 404 24.75 -6.51 -4.85
CA THR A 404 23.99 -6.69 -6.08
C THR A 404 22.90 -7.70 -5.80
N ARG A 405 21.65 -7.25 -5.72
CA ARG A 405 20.50 -8.09 -5.40
C ARG A 405 20.29 -9.17 -6.46
N VAL A 406 19.96 -10.39 -6.02
CA VAL A 406 19.56 -11.46 -6.94
C VAL A 406 18.25 -11.09 -7.62
N PHE A 407 17.21 -10.83 -6.83
CA PHE A 407 15.89 -10.50 -7.35
C PHE A 407 15.71 -8.98 -7.47
N PRO A 408 15.10 -8.48 -8.55
CA PRO A 408 15.01 -7.04 -8.78
C PRO A 408 13.93 -6.32 -7.97
N TYR A 409 12.89 -7.02 -7.50
CA TYR A 409 11.74 -6.37 -6.87
C TYR A 409 11.61 -6.68 -5.38
N GLN A 410 11.74 -5.64 -4.55
CA GLN A 410 11.60 -5.71 -3.09
C GLN A 410 10.25 -5.19 -2.60
N ASN A 411 9.64 -5.92 -1.68
CA ASN A 411 8.54 -5.49 -0.83
C ASN A 411 8.99 -5.54 0.63
N ILE A 412 8.83 -4.45 1.38
CA ILE A 412 9.15 -4.40 2.82
C ILE A 412 7.84 -4.44 3.61
N TRP A 413 7.65 -5.51 4.37
CA TRP A 413 6.45 -5.83 5.14
C TRP A 413 6.82 -6.03 6.61
N THR A 414 7.06 -4.91 7.30
CA THR A 414 7.64 -4.87 8.64
C THR A 414 6.98 -5.78 9.69
N ASN A 415 5.66 -6.01 9.60
CA ASN A 415 4.91 -6.74 10.63
C ASN A 415 4.02 -7.87 10.10
N ASN A 416 4.05 -8.13 8.79
CA ASN A 416 3.10 -9.04 8.15
C ASN A 416 3.72 -9.86 7.02
N ASN A 417 5.05 -9.94 6.95
CA ASN A 417 5.70 -10.81 5.98
C ASN A 417 5.51 -12.28 6.38
N THR A 418 4.96 -13.07 5.47
CA THR A 418 4.79 -14.51 5.62
C THR A 418 5.26 -15.17 4.33
N VAL A 419 5.62 -16.45 4.42
CA VAL A 419 6.05 -17.19 3.23
C VAL A 419 4.94 -17.14 2.18
N GLU A 420 3.73 -17.49 2.56
CA GLU A 420 2.56 -17.57 1.69
C GLU A 420 2.17 -16.23 1.07
N ALA A 421 2.21 -15.13 1.84
CA ALA A 421 1.91 -13.81 1.30
C ALA A 421 2.92 -13.40 0.22
N CYS A 422 4.21 -13.65 0.46
CA CYS A 422 5.25 -13.29 -0.50
C CYS A 422 5.13 -14.13 -1.79
N LEU A 423 4.96 -15.44 -1.65
CA LEU A 423 4.77 -16.34 -2.79
C LEU A 423 3.53 -15.99 -3.61
N THR A 424 2.42 -15.65 -2.95
CA THR A 424 1.18 -15.22 -3.61
C THR A 424 1.38 -13.91 -4.36
N GLN A 425 1.99 -12.90 -3.72
CA GLN A 425 2.29 -11.61 -4.34
C GLN A 425 3.17 -11.75 -5.60
N CYS A 426 4.22 -12.58 -5.54
CA CYS A 426 5.07 -12.82 -6.70
C CYS A 426 4.30 -13.55 -7.81
N SER A 427 3.52 -14.60 -7.48
CA SER A 427 2.79 -15.35 -8.50
C SER A 427 1.64 -14.58 -9.15
N ASP A 428 0.95 -13.71 -8.39
CA ASP A 428 -0.13 -12.86 -8.89
C ASP A 428 0.36 -11.84 -9.94
N PHE A 429 1.65 -11.48 -9.87
CA PHE A 429 2.32 -10.63 -10.85
C PHE A 429 3.13 -11.43 -11.89
N GLY A 430 3.07 -12.76 -11.88
CA GLY A 430 3.72 -13.61 -12.88
C GLY A 430 5.23 -13.84 -12.65
N TYR A 431 5.74 -13.65 -11.44
CA TYR A 431 7.13 -13.91 -11.07
C TYR A 431 7.29 -15.33 -10.51
N PRO A 432 8.00 -16.24 -11.21
CA PRO A 432 8.11 -17.66 -10.83
C PRO A 432 9.22 -17.93 -9.80
N ALA A 433 9.96 -16.91 -9.34
CA ALA A 433 10.96 -17.02 -8.30
C ALA A 433 10.69 -15.98 -7.21
N ALA A 434 10.84 -16.41 -5.95
CA ALA A 434 10.60 -15.58 -4.79
C ALA A 434 11.62 -15.89 -3.70
N GLY A 435 12.03 -14.87 -2.96
CA GLY A 435 12.97 -14.99 -1.85
C GLY A 435 12.58 -14.06 -0.71
N MET A 436 12.86 -14.46 0.53
CA MET A 436 12.59 -13.62 1.70
C MET A 436 13.90 -13.35 2.41
N GLU A 437 14.11 -12.12 2.87
CA GLU A 437 15.31 -11.68 3.58
C GLU A 437 14.93 -10.96 4.88
N PHE A 438 15.80 -11.01 5.89
CA PHE A 438 15.68 -10.29 7.16
C PHE A 438 14.39 -10.51 7.98
N GLY A 439 13.51 -11.43 7.56
CA GLY A 439 12.22 -11.66 8.20
C GLY A 439 11.10 -10.78 7.67
N ASP A 440 11.38 -9.58 7.18
CA ASP A 440 10.38 -8.58 6.76
C ASP A 440 10.45 -8.19 5.28
N GLU A 441 11.43 -8.69 4.54
CA GLU A 441 11.55 -8.43 3.11
C GLU A 441 11.01 -9.61 2.28
N CYS A 442 10.25 -9.28 1.24
CA CYS A 442 9.79 -10.19 0.21
C CYS A 442 10.36 -9.73 -1.14
N TRP A 443 11.04 -10.63 -1.83
CA TRP A 443 11.70 -10.39 -3.10
C TRP A 443 11.09 -11.25 -4.20
N CYS A 444 10.78 -10.64 -5.34
CA CYS A 444 10.23 -11.32 -6.52
C CYS A 444 11.16 -11.18 -7.73
N GLY A 445 11.28 -12.24 -8.51
CA GLY A 445 12.06 -12.24 -9.75
C GLY A 445 11.81 -13.47 -10.61
N ASP A 446 12.72 -13.71 -11.54
CA ASP A 446 12.69 -14.83 -12.47
C ASP A 446 13.76 -15.88 -12.13
N VAL A 447 13.56 -17.11 -12.63
CA VAL A 447 14.53 -18.21 -12.42
C VAL A 447 15.88 -17.91 -13.09
N SER A 448 15.89 -17.07 -14.14
CA SER A 448 17.11 -16.56 -14.76
C SER A 448 17.94 -15.72 -13.80
N ASP A 449 17.32 -15.00 -12.86
CA ASP A 449 18.04 -14.15 -11.90
C ASP A 449 18.88 -15.01 -10.94
N VAL A 450 18.34 -16.16 -10.54
CA VAL A 450 19.05 -17.16 -9.73
C VAL A 450 20.19 -17.79 -10.54
N THR A 451 19.96 -18.07 -11.82
CA THR A 451 20.98 -18.66 -12.70
C THR A 451 22.14 -17.68 -12.95
N ASN A 452 21.83 -16.38 -13.00
CA ASN A 452 22.79 -15.30 -13.21
C ASN A 452 23.30 -14.67 -11.90
N ASN A 453 23.04 -15.31 -10.75
CA ASN A 453 23.34 -14.74 -9.44
C ASN A 453 24.84 -14.39 -9.30
N PRO A 454 25.18 -13.09 -9.14
CA PRO A 454 26.58 -12.66 -9.04
C PRO A 454 27.23 -13.02 -7.69
N ASN A 455 26.44 -13.36 -6.68
CA ASN A 455 26.89 -13.63 -5.31
C ASN A 455 27.17 -15.13 -5.07
N GLY A 456 26.83 -16.02 -6.00
CA GLY A 456 27.04 -17.47 -5.92
C GLY A 456 25.74 -18.28 -5.99
N GLY A 457 25.77 -19.53 -5.53
CA GLY A 457 24.60 -20.44 -5.52
C GLY A 457 23.94 -20.55 -4.14
N LEU A 458 23.43 -21.75 -3.84
CA LEU A 458 22.86 -22.07 -2.53
C LEU A 458 23.94 -22.09 -1.44
N ALA A 459 23.60 -21.53 -0.28
CA ALA A 459 24.34 -21.57 0.98
C ALA A 459 23.82 -22.71 1.88
N PRO A 460 24.49 -23.02 3.00
CA PRO A 460 23.91 -23.88 4.04
C PRO A 460 22.54 -23.35 4.48
N GLU A 461 21.55 -24.24 4.62
CA GLU A 461 20.19 -23.83 5.03
C GLU A 461 20.16 -23.11 6.38
N THR A 462 21.11 -23.42 7.27
CA THR A 462 21.28 -22.78 8.57
C THR A 462 21.60 -21.28 8.50
N ASP A 463 22.07 -20.79 7.36
CA ASP A 463 22.35 -19.36 7.17
C ASP A 463 21.05 -18.54 7.04
N CYS A 464 19.94 -19.17 6.64
CA CYS A 464 18.61 -18.56 6.61
C CYS A 464 17.90 -18.81 7.94
N SER A 465 18.25 -18.02 8.96
CA SER A 465 17.82 -18.20 10.36
C SER A 465 16.84 -17.14 10.88
N ALA A 466 16.46 -16.16 10.05
CA ALA A 466 15.56 -15.09 10.45
C ALA A 466 14.09 -15.56 10.43
N PRO A 467 13.31 -15.39 11.53
CA PRO A 467 11.87 -15.65 11.52
C PRO A 467 11.11 -14.61 10.68
N CYS A 468 10.02 -15.02 10.06
CA CYS A 468 9.14 -14.10 9.34
C CYS A 468 8.42 -13.13 10.30
N SER A 469 8.30 -11.85 9.93
CA SER A 469 7.70 -10.81 10.78
C SER A 469 6.20 -10.99 11.02
N GLY A 470 5.48 -11.54 10.03
CA GLY A 470 4.05 -11.86 10.09
C GLY A 470 3.75 -13.31 10.47
N ASP A 471 4.76 -14.18 10.50
CA ASP A 471 4.64 -15.58 10.86
C ASP A 471 5.90 -16.11 11.55
N PRO A 472 6.09 -15.78 12.84
CA PRO A 472 7.33 -16.06 13.57
C PRO A 472 7.58 -17.55 13.86
N ILE A 473 6.74 -18.47 13.38
CA ILE A 473 7.02 -19.92 13.42
C ILE A 473 7.68 -20.43 12.13
N HIS A 474 7.78 -19.61 11.09
CA HIS A 474 8.47 -19.92 9.85
C HIS A 474 9.66 -18.99 9.57
N LEU A 475 10.61 -19.49 8.76
CA LEU A 475 11.84 -18.77 8.39
C LEU A 475 11.68 -17.96 7.10
N CYS A 476 12.22 -16.75 7.10
CA CYS A 476 12.21 -15.77 6.01
C CYS A 476 13.63 -15.17 5.79
N GLY A 477 14.60 -16.05 5.59
CA GLY A 477 15.94 -15.69 5.12
C GLY A 477 16.93 -15.40 6.23
N GLY A 478 17.88 -14.52 5.98
CA GLY A 478 18.93 -14.11 6.90
C GLY A 478 19.75 -12.97 6.29
N ALA A 479 20.80 -12.51 6.95
CA ALA A 479 21.62 -11.43 6.41
C ALA A 479 22.36 -11.86 5.12
N ASN A 480 22.07 -11.21 3.99
CA ASN A 480 22.57 -11.58 2.65
C ASN A 480 22.15 -13.00 2.24
N ARG A 481 20.96 -13.42 2.67
CA ARG A 481 20.46 -14.81 2.52
C ARG A 481 18.96 -14.82 2.25
N LEU A 482 18.59 -15.23 1.05
CA LEU A 482 17.20 -15.38 0.64
C LEU A 482 16.69 -16.79 0.94
N GLN A 483 15.60 -16.91 1.70
CA GLN A 483 14.83 -18.16 1.74
C GLN A 483 14.15 -18.34 0.37
N TYR A 484 14.71 -19.18 -0.51
CA TYR A 484 14.36 -19.20 -1.92
C TYR A 484 13.30 -20.26 -2.25
N TYR A 485 12.31 -19.85 -3.04
CA TYR A 485 11.23 -20.66 -3.58
C TYR A 485 11.09 -20.46 -5.09
N GLN A 486 10.69 -21.52 -5.78
CA GLN A 486 10.45 -21.53 -7.23
C GLN A 486 9.09 -22.13 -7.56
N TYR A 487 8.38 -21.55 -8.52
CA TYR A 487 7.12 -22.07 -9.03
C TYR A 487 7.36 -23.14 -10.09
N GLU A 488 6.90 -24.38 -9.85
CA GLU A 488 7.06 -25.48 -10.81
C GLU A 488 6.09 -25.35 -12.00
N GLY A 489 6.63 -25.59 -13.20
CA GLY A 489 5.87 -25.47 -14.46
C GLY A 489 5.83 -24.08 -15.07
N GLY A 490 6.36 -23.07 -14.37
CA GLY A 490 6.36 -21.67 -14.81
C GLY A 490 5.01 -20.99 -14.67
N LEU A 491 5.01 -19.65 -14.76
CA LEU A 491 3.80 -18.82 -14.74
C LEU A 491 3.51 -18.17 -16.11
N GLN A 492 4.52 -18.10 -16.96
CA GLN A 492 4.48 -17.50 -18.29
C GLN A 492 5.22 -18.41 -19.26
N THR A 493 4.68 -18.56 -20.46
CA THR A 493 5.32 -19.26 -21.57
C THR A 493 5.53 -18.26 -22.70
N TRP A 494 6.79 -17.90 -22.94
CA TRP A 494 7.18 -17.12 -24.09
C TRP A 494 7.61 -18.04 -25.22
N HIS A 495 7.13 -17.78 -26.43
CA HIS A 495 7.51 -18.55 -27.61
C HIS A 495 8.61 -17.84 -28.39
N THR A 496 9.47 -18.60 -29.07
CA THR A 496 10.35 -18.07 -30.11
C THR A 496 10.06 -18.86 -31.39
N PRO A 497 9.24 -18.34 -32.31
CA PRO A 497 8.91 -19.04 -33.53
C PRO A 497 10.16 -19.23 -34.39
N SER A 498 10.19 -20.28 -35.23
CA SER A 498 11.31 -20.52 -36.15
C SER A 498 11.51 -19.38 -37.16
N ASN A 499 10.43 -18.66 -37.47
CA ASN A 499 10.46 -17.44 -38.25
C ASN A 499 10.08 -16.25 -37.35
N ILE A 500 11.08 -15.45 -37.04
CA ILE A 500 10.98 -14.29 -36.17
C ILE A 500 10.79 -12.98 -36.93
N GLY A 501 10.48 -12.99 -38.24
CA GLY A 501 10.44 -11.76 -39.05
C GLY A 501 11.81 -11.07 -39.19
N ARG A 502 11.83 -9.84 -39.70
CA ARG A 502 13.05 -9.03 -39.78
C ARG A 502 12.76 -7.53 -39.91
N TYR A 503 13.68 -6.71 -39.40
CA TYR A 503 13.75 -5.29 -39.73
C TYR A 503 14.49 -5.09 -41.07
N GLU A 504 14.04 -4.13 -41.86
CA GLU A 504 14.71 -3.62 -43.05
C GLU A 504 14.70 -2.10 -43.04
N PHE A 505 15.82 -1.50 -43.45
CA PHE A 505 15.85 -0.07 -43.75
C PHE A 505 15.01 0.21 -44.98
N LEU A 506 14.04 1.12 -44.86
CA LEU A 506 13.16 1.51 -45.96
C LEU A 506 13.75 2.67 -46.75
N ILE A 507 13.98 3.80 -46.08
CA ILE A 507 14.44 5.05 -46.67
C ILE A 507 14.96 5.99 -45.58
N GLY A 508 15.80 6.97 -45.93
CA GLY A 508 16.11 8.08 -45.04
C GLY A 508 14.89 9.00 -44.85
N GLY A 509 14.73 9.57 -43.66
CA GLY A 509 13.71 10.57 -43.40
C GLY A 509 14.20 12.00 -43.61
N VAL A 510 13.24 12.89 -43.86
CA VAL A 510 13.45 14.35 -43.98
C VAL A 510 13.13 15.09 -42.69
N VAL A 511 12.40 14.44 -41.77
CA VAL A 511 12.06 14.91 -40.43
C VAL A 511 12.12 13.74 -39.45
N VAL A 512 12.17 14.04 -38.15
CA VAL A 512 11.82 13.06 -37.11
C VAL A 512 10.30 13.12 -36.92
N PRO A 513 9.53 12.13 -37.37
CA PRO A 513 8.08 12.23 -37.28
C PRO A 513 7.58 11.94 -35.87
N LEU A 514 6.71 12.81 -35.35
CA LEU A 514 6.01 12.64 -34.08
C LEU A 514 4.61 12.07 -34.27
N LEU A 515 4.06 12.21 -35.47
CA LEU A 515 2.85 11.52 -35.90
C LEU A 515 3.10 10.83 -37.23
N ALA A 516 2.60 9.61 -37.35
CA ALA A 516 2.59 8.85 -38.59
C ALA A 516 1.18 8.34 -38.87
N THR A 517 0.63 8.65 -40.04
CA THR A 517 -0.71 8.23 -40.47
C THR A 517 -0.69 7.72 -41.90
N VAL A 518 -1.22 6.52 -42.13
CA VAL A 518 -1.39 6.00 -43.49
C VAL A 518 -2.70 6.56 -44.07
N GLY A 519 -2.59 7.32 -45.16
CA GLY A 519 -3.74 7.85 -45.89
C GLY A 519 -4.39 6.81 -46.80
N ILE A 520 -5.65 7.06 -47.20
CA ILE A 520 -6.37 6.18 -48.14
C ILE A 520 -5.75 6.15 -49.55
N ASN A 521 -4.85 7.09 -49.85
CA ASN A 521 -4.02 7.13 -51.05
C ASN A 521 -2.81 6.17 -50.98
N ASN A 522 -2.68 5.38 -49.90
CA ASN A 522 -1.56 4.45 -49.63
C ASN A 522 -0.20 5.13 -49.43
N LYS A 523 -0.21 6.39 -48.99
CA LYS A 523 0.98 7.16 -48.61
C LYS A 523 0.98 7.43 -47.12
N VAL A 524 2.13 7.79 -46.57
CA VAL A 524 2.28 8.05 -45.14
C VAL A 524 2.48 9.54 -44.91
N SER A 525 1.55 10.14 -44.17
CA SER A 525 1.70 11.52 -43.68
C SER A 525 2.53 11.51 -42.41
N PHE A 526 3.53 12.37 -42.37
CA PHE A 526 4.42 12.61 -41.25
C PHE A 526 4.30 14.06 -40.79
N LEU A 527 4.16 14.24 -39.48
CA LEU A 527 4.11 15.54 -38.84
C LEU A 527 5.24 15.69 -37.84
N GLU A 528 5.92 16.83 -37.90
CA GLU A 528 6.98 17.24 -36.99
C GLU A 528 6.75 18.68 -36.50
N LYS A 529 7.49 19.10 -35.46
CA LYS A 529 7.49 20.47 -34.90
C LYS A 529 7.51 21.55 -36.00
N PHE A 530 6.76 22.64 -35.83
CA PHE A 530 6.81 23.78 -36.75
C PHE A 530 6.47 25.11 -36.07
N PRO A 531 7.27 26.19 -36.26
CA PRO A 531 8.60 26.29 -36.89
C PRO A 531 9.75 26.02 -35.89
N THR A 532 9.50 25.22 -34.86
CA THR A 532 10.17 25.27 -33.55
C THR A 532 11.17 24.15 -33.32
N SER A 533 11.47 23.36 -34.36
CA SER A 533 12.45 22.30 -34.22
C SER A 533 13.82 22.85 -33.86
N GLU A 534 14.49 22.11 -33.00
CA GLU A 534 15.84 22.39 -32.52
C GLU A 534 16.88 22.12 -33.63
N PHE A 535 16.49 21.41 -34.69
CA PHE A 535 17.34 21.06 -35.83
C PHE A 535 16.97 21.84 -37.08
N GLY A 536 18.00 22.42 -37.72
CA GLY A 536 17.84 23.06 -39.01
C GLY A 536 17.29 22.07 -40.05
N ASN A 537 16.17 22.42 -40.68
CA ASN A 537 15.45 21.64 -41.70
C ASN A 537 14.68 20.40 -41.22
N SER A 538 14.55 20.14 -39.91
CA SER A 538 13.65 19.09 -39.38
C SER A 538 12.34 19.70 -38.86
N THR A 539 11.59 20.40 -39.70
CA THR A 539 10.30 20.99 -39.34
C THR A 539 9.23 20.73 -40.38
N GLY A 540 7.98 20.73 -39.95
CA GLY A 540 6.82 20.77 -40.85
C GLY A 540 6.18 19.43 -41.12
N ALA A 541 5.51 19.33 -42.26
CA ALA A 541 4.70 18.20 -42.64
C ALA A 541 5.20 17.60 -43.95
N TYR A 542 5.20 16.27 -44.05
CA TYR A 542 5.69 15.56 -45.24
C TYR A 542 4.81 14.37 -45.56
N GLU A 543 4.71 14.05 -46.83
CA GLU A 543 4.10 12.83 -47.31
C GLU A 543 5.17 11.93 -47.94
N LEU A 544 5.17 10.66 -47.55
CA LEU A 544 6.01 9.61 -48.13
C LEU A 544 5.18 8.73 -49.09
N ASP A 545 5.55 8.72 -50.36
CA ASP A 545 5.04 7.78 -51.35
C ASP A 545 5.83 6.46 -51.31
N LEU A 546 5.19 5.42 -50.77
CA LEU A 546 5.78 4.09 -50.60
C LEU A 546 6.20 3.43 -51.93
N SER A 547 5.64 3.85 -53.06
CA SER A 547 5.98 3.29 -54.38
C SER A 547 7.22 3.92 -55.02
N LEU A 548 7.73 5.00 -54.42
CA LEU A 548 8.87 5.76 -54.93
C LEU A 548 10.09 5.68 -54.00
N VAL A 549 10.08 4.79 -53.00
CA VAL A 549 11.14 4.70 -51.97
C VAL A 549 12.54 4.42 -52.51
N ASP A 550 12.65 3.86 -53.73
CA ASP A 550 13.92 3.68 -54.43
C ASP A 550 14.53 5.00 -54.97
N ASN A 551 13.77 6.10 -54.93
CA ASN A 551 14.21 7.42 -55.34
C ASN A 551 13.84 8.46 -54.27
N PHE A 552 14.82 8.79 -53.42
CA PHE A 552 14.66 9.71 -52.31
C PHE A 552 14.02 11.06 -52.69
N ASP A 553 14.48 11.68 -53.78
CA ASP A 553 14.00 13.02 -54.18
C ASP A 553 12.54 13.02 -54.65
N LEU A 554 12.03 11.87 -55.08
CA LEU A 554 10.64 11.71 -55.56
C LEU A 554 9.71 11.11 -54.49
N ALA A 555 10.25 10.38 -53.52
CA ALA A 555 9.48 9.73 -52.47
C ALA A 555 8.83 10.73 -51.51
N TRP A 556 9.44 11.90 -51.35
CA TRP A 556 9.05 12.90 -50.36
C TRP A 556 8.33 14.08 -50.99
N ARG A 557 7.15 14.43 -50.46
CA ARG A 557 6.45 15.68 -50.76
C ARG A 557 6.32 16.53 -49.50
N THR A 558 6.86 17.75 -49.53
CA THR A 558 6.64 18.73 -48.46
C THR A 558 5.18 19.19 -48.44
N MET A 559 4.65 19.35 -47.24
CA MET A 559 3.35 19.93 -46.89
C MET A 559 3.54 21.03 -45.83
N HIS A 560 2.53 21.86 -45.59
CA HIS A 560 2.65 23.06 -44.77
C HIS A 560 1.54 23.15 -43.74
N VAL A 561 1.92 23.13 -42.46
CA VAL A 561 1.05 23.49 -41.33
C VAL A 561 1.27 24.95 -40.94
N GLN A 562 0.27 25.62 -40.36
CA GLN A 562 0.38 27.03 -39.98
C GLN A 562 0.77 27.22 -38.52
N SER A 563 0.45 26.25 -37.66
CA SER A 563 0.84 26.25 -36.25
C SER A 563 1.44 24.93 -35.79
N ASP A 564 2.09 24.96 -34.63
CA ASP A 564 2.92 23.86 -34.14
C ASP A 564 2.11 22.64 -33.71
N VAL A 565 2.38 21.50 -34.35
CA VAL A 565 1.70 20.21 -34.11
C VAL A 565 2.36 19.39 -33.01
N PHE A 566 3.47 19.84 -32.42
CA PHE A 566 4.17 19.11 -31.37
C PHE A 566 3.19 18.66 -30.28
N CYS A 567 3.14 17.35 -30.04
CA CYS A 567 2.30 16.70 -29.03
C CYS A 567 0.78 16.92 -29.19
N SER A 568 0.33 16.95 -30.44
CA SER A 568 -1.09 16.94 -30.80
C SER A 568 -1.62 15.51 -30.93
N ALA A 569 -2.94 15.36 -30.95
CA ALA A 569 -3.61 14.11 -31.30
C ALA A 569 -4.00 14.10 -32.77
N ALA A 570 -4.12 12.91 -33.39
CA ALA A 570 -4.69 12.78 -34.72
C ALA A 570 -5.57 11.53 -34.89
N ILE A 571 -6.56 11.64 -35.76
CA ILE A 571 -7.53 10.58 -36.11
C ILE A 571 -7.97 10.74 -37.57
N VAL A 572 -8.36 9.64 -38.20
CA VAL A 572 -8.90 9.65 -39.57
C VAL A 572 -10.43 9.76 -39.52
N LEU A 573 -10.99 10.73 -40.23
CA LEU A 573 -12.42 11.00 -40.26
C LEU A 573 -13.16 10.04 -41.22
N PRO A 574 -14.45 9.75 -40.94
CA PRO A 574 -15.29 8.90 -41.78
C PRO A 574 -15.79 9.56 -43.07
N ASP A 575 -15.45 10.82 -43.35
CA ASP A 575 -15.86 11.48 -44.59
C ASP A 575 -15.24 10.85 -45.85
N LYS A 576 -15.75 11.20 -47.03
CA LYS A 576 -15.33 10.58 -48.30
C LYS A 576 -13.87 10.80 -48.68
N ALA A 577 -13.22 11.84 -48.15
CA ALA A 577 -11.80 12.08 -48.38
C ALA A 577 -10.92 11.43 -47.32
N ALA A 578 -11.50 10.76 -46.31
CA ALA A 578 -10.78 10.21 -45.17
C ALA A 578 -9.83 11.23 -44.54
N ARG A 579 -10.31 12.45 -44.32
CA ARG A 579 -9.45 13.52 -43.82
C ARG A 579 -8.78 13.12 -42.51
N ILE A 580 -7.50 13.43 -42.39
CA ILE A 580 -6.75 13.33 -41.15
C ILE A 580 -7.03 14.60 -40.37
N LEU A 581 -7.67 14.48 -39.21
CA LEU A 581 -7.89 15.55 -38.26
C LEU A 581 -6.77 15.53 -37.23
N ASN A 582 -6.11 16.66 -37.04
CA ASN A 582 -5.08 16.89 -36.02
C ASN A 582 -5.53 18.00 -35.05
N VAL A 583 -5.42 17.76 -33.75
CA VAL A 583 -5.95 18.66 -32.70
C VAL A 583 -4.96 18.88 -31.56
N GLY A 584 -4.89 20.11 -31.06
CA GLY A 584 -3.93 20.54 -30.04
C GLY A 584 -2.56 20.92 -30.62
N GLY A 585 -1.56 21.08 -29.76
CA GLY A 585 -0.23 21.53 -30.16
C GLY A 585 0.57 22.16 -29.02
N TRP A 586 1.74 22.71 -29.34
CA TRP A 586 2.75 23.08 -28.34
C TRP A 586 2.39 24.26 -27.42
N SER A 587 2.07 25.41 -28.02
CA SER A 587 2.00 26.69 -27.31
C SER A 587 1.13 27.73 -28.01
N LEU A 588 0.67 28.73 -27.25
CA LEU A 588 -0.14 29.84 -27.76
C LEU A 588 -1.36 29.34 -28.56
N THR A 589 -1.58 29.84 -29.77
CA THR A 589 -2.71 29.45 -30.62
C THR A 589 -2.69 27.98 -31.01
N SER A 590 -1.51 27.34 -31.06
CA SER A 590 -1.40 25.95 -31.49
C SER A 590 -2.00 24.96 -30.50
N THR A 591 -2.08 25.29 -29.20
CA THR A 591 -2.76 24.44 -28.21
C THR A 591 -4.26 24.35 -28.51
N PHE A 592 -4.83 25.30 -29.24
CA PHE A 592 -6.22 25.29 -29.70
C PHE A 592 -6.36 24.79 -31.15
N GLY A 593 -5.28 24.26 -31.74
CA GLY A 593 -5.19 23.95 -33.16
C GLY A 593 -6.21 22.90 -33.61
N VAL A 594 -6.78 23.13 -34.78
CA VAL A 594 -7.63 22.18 -35.52
C VAL A 594 -7.17 22.22 -36.98
N ARG A 595 -6.58 21.12 -37.43
CA ARG A 595 -5.94 21.02 -38.75
C ARG A 595 -6.49 19.81 -39.49
N MET A 596 -6.71 19.95 -40.79
CA MET A 596 -7.25 18.88 -41.62
C MET A 596 -6.38 18.66 -42.85
N TYR A 597 -6.14 17.41 -43.18
CA TYR A 597 -5.49 17.04 -44.45
C TYR A 597 -6.33 15.98 -45.15
N ALA A 598 -6.66 16.21 -46.43
CA ALA A 598 -7.38 15.28 -47.29
C ALA A 598 -6.39 14.52 -48.18
N PRO A 599 -6.07 13.24 -47.90
CA PRO A 599 -5.16 12.47 -48.76
C PRO A 599 -5.72 12.33 -50.17
N ASP A 600 -4.90 12.65 -51.18
CA ASP A 600 -5.24 12.52 -52.61
C ASP A 600 -4.08 11.90 -53.41
N GLY A 601 -4.19 11.88 -54.74
CA GLY A 601 -3.20 11.23 -55.59
C GLY A 601 -3.22 9.69 -55.53
N SER A 602 -2.42 9.06 -56.38
CA SER A 602 -2.25 7.61 -56.47
C SER A 602 -0.77 7.26 -56.30
N PRO A 603 -0.40 5.99 -56.06
CA PRO A 603 1.00 5.59 -56.02
C PRO A 603 1.77 6.08 -57.27
N GLY A 604 2.89 6.76 -57.06
CA GLY A 604 3.74 7.34 -58.10
C GLY A 604 3.28 8.71 -58.61
N VAL A 605 2.20 9.27 -58.06
CA VAL A 605 1.62 10.56 -58.44
C VAL A 605 1.49 11.41 -57.19
N ASN A 606 2.17 12.55 -57.17
CA ASN A 606 2.14 13.47 -56.02
C ASN A 606 0.71 13.89 -55.67
N SER A 607 0.43 13.94 -54.37
CA SER A 607 -0.78 14.54 -53.81
C SER A 607 -0.77 16.05 -54.09
N THR A 608 -1.94 16.67 -54.15
CA THR A 608 -2.10 18.11 -54.44
C THR A 608 -2.69 18.90 -53.29
N ASN A 609 -3.43 18.24 -52.39
CA ASN A 609 -3.98 18.90 -51.20
C ASN A 609 -2.86 19.24 -50.21
N ASP A 610 -3.05 20.26 -49.39
CA ASP A 610 -2.15 20.62 -48.28
C ASP A 610 -2.92 20.60 -46.96
N TRP A 611 -2.27 20.83 -45.82
CA TRP A 611 -2.97 20.98 -44.54
C TRP A 611 -3.79 22.27 -44.52
N GLU A 612 -5.04 22.14 -44.14
CA GLU A 612 -6.00 23.23 -43.96
C GLU A 612 -6.09 23.58 -42.48
N GLU A 613 -5.84 24.85 -42.17
CA GLU A 613 -5.89 25.40 -40.81
C GLU A 613 -6.28 26.88 -40.90
N ASN A 614 -7.21 27.32 -40.04
CA ASN A 614 -7.56 28.72 -39.89
C ASN A 614 -7.94 29.01 -38.43
N PRO A 615 -6.98 29.43 -37.59
CA PRO A 615 -7.22 29.63 -36.17
C PRO A 615 -8.07 30.87 -35.85
N GLN A 616 -8.44 31.69 -36.85
CA GLN A 616 -9.39 32.78 -36.68
C GLN A 616 -10.85 32.31 -36.80
N GLU A 617 -11.07 31.19 -37.48
CA GLU A 617 -12.41 30.66 -37.78
C GLU A 617 -12.72 29.39 -36.98
N LEU A 618 -11.72 28.51 -36.79
CA LEU A 618 -11.90 27.23 -36.11
C LEU A 618 -10.78 26.96 -35.10
N LEU A 619 -11.19 26.73 -33.85
CA LEU A 619 -10.33 26.42 -32.72
C LEU A 619 -11.03 25.40 -31.81
N LEU A 620 -10.24 24.65 -31.05
CA LEU A 620 -10.74 24.00 -29.85
C LEU A 620 -11.27 25.05 -28.86
N GLN A 621 -12.17 24.67 -27.97
CA GLN A 621 -12.66 25.55 -26.90
C GLN A 621 -11.68 25.62 -25.73
N ARG A 622 -10.80 24.62 -25.62
CA ARG A 622 -9.75 24.55 -24.61
C ARG A 622 -8.39 24.26 -25.26
N GLY A 623 -7.34 24.84 -24.67
CA GLY A 623 -5.97 24.59 -25.10
C GLY A 623 -5.51 23.22 -24.63
N ARG A 624 -4.89 22.44 -25.52
CA ARG A 624 -4.48 21.06 -25.29
C ARG A 624 -3.09 20.76 -25.88
N TRP A 625 -2.25 20.17 -25.04
CA TRP A 625 -0.96 19.56 -25.32
C TRP A 625 -0.98 18.15 -24.72
N TYR A 626 -0.62 17.11 -25.46
CA TYR A 626 -0.87 15.69 -25.12
C TYR A 626 -2.36 15.26 -24.93
N PRO A 627 -3.33 15.73 -25.76
CA PRO A 627 -4.71 15.22 -25.70
C PRO A 627 -4.84 13.83 -26.34
N SER A 628 -5.97 13.15 -26.11
CA SER A 628 -6.40 12.03 -26.96
C SER A 628 -7.70 12.32 -27.67
N ALA A 629 -7.88 11.74 -28.86
CA ALA A 629 -9.08 11.90 -29.69
C ALA A 629 -9.68 10.56 -30.10
N VAL A 630 -11.02 10.50 -30.20
CA VAL A 630 -11.75 9.30 -30.65
C VAL A 630 -13.02 9.69 -31.42
N LEU A 631 -13.38 8.90 -32.45
CA LEU A 631 -14.69 9.02 -33.11
C LEU A 631 -15.77 8.40 -32.22
N LEU A 632 -16.80 9.17 -31.90
CA LEU A 632 -17.98 8.70 -31.18
C LEU A 632 -18.95 7.95 -32.10
N ALA A 633 -19.84 7.17 -31.50
CA ALA A 633 -20.85 6.38 -32.23
C ALA A 633 -21.82 7.24 -33.08
N ASN A 634 -21.99 8.52 -32.76
CA ASN A 634 -22.78 9.47 -33.55
C ASN A 634 -21.98 10.12 -34.70
N GLY A 635 -20.70 9.79 -34.86
CA GLY A 635 -19.79 10.36 -35.85
C GLY A 635 -19.14 11.68 -35.48
N SER A 636 -19.40 12.24 -34.30
CA SER A 636 -18.63 13.37 -33.77
C SER A 636 -17.30 12.90 -33.19
N VAL A 637 -16.38 13.82 -32.94
CA VAL A 637 -15.05 13.57 -32.38
C VAL A 637 -15.03 14.04 -30.94
N LEU A 638 -14.60 13.17 -30.03
CA LEU A 638 -14.33 13.54 -28.63
C LEU A 638 -12.84 13.80 -28.46
N VAL A 639 -12.47 14.91 -27.82
CA VAL A 639 -11.10 15.26 -27.42
C VAL A 639 -11.04 15.34 -25.91
N VAL A 640 -10.07 14.66 -25.29
CA VAL A 640 -9.98 14.47 -23.83
C VAL A 640 -8.60 14.82 -23.30
N GLY A 641 -8.58 15.58 -22.20
CA GLY A 641 -7.38 15.90 -21.43
C GLY A 641 -6.36 16.77 -22.16
N GLY A 642 -5.13 16.69 -21.69
CA GLY A 642 -4.01 17.51 -22.14
C GLY A 642 -3.69 18.65 -21.17
N GLU A 643 -2.59 19.34 -21.42
CA GLU A 643 -2.14 20.54 -20.72
C GLU A 643 -2.40 21.79 -21.55
N THR A 644 -2.39 22.96 -20.89
CA THR A 644 -2.56 24.25 -21.57
C THR A 644 -1.30 24.73 -22.32
N GLY A 645 -0.32 23.84 -22.53
CA GLY A 645 0.94 24.07 -23.21
C GLY A 645 2.08 23.28 -22.54
N SER A 646 3.28 23.41 -23.07
CA SER A 646 4.45 22.69 -22.54
C SER A 646 4.78 23.02 -21.09
N ASN A 647 4.72 22.00 -20.22
CA ASN A 647 4.92 22.12 -18.76
C ASN A 647 3.95 23.12 -18.11
N ALA A 648 2.77 23.32 -18.71
CA ALA A 648 1.72 24.18 -18.19
C ALA A 648 0.76 23.35 -17.33
N PRO A 649 -0.14 23.98 -16.56
CA PRO A 649 -1.16 23.23 -15.82
C PRO A 649 -2.04 22.39 -16.76
N ALA A 650 -2.44 21.22 -16.29
CA ALA A 650 -3.43 20.40 -16.96
C ALA A 650 -4.71 21.18 -17.27
N ASP A 651 -5.32 20.84 -18.40
CA ASP A 651 -6.70 21.15 -18.70
C ASP A 651 -7.56 19.89 -18.53
N PRO A 652 -8.06 19.61 -17.31
CA PRO A 652 -8.79 18.39 -16.99
C PRO A 652 -10.22 18.44 -17.52
N THR A 653 -10.36 18.58 -18.84
CA THR A 653 -11.63 18.71 -19.54
C THR A 653 -11.72 17.78 -20.73
N LEU A 654 -12.94 17.57 -21.21
CA LEU A 654 -13.24 17.00 -22.51
C LEU A 654 -14.10 17.95 -23.33
N GLU A 655 -14.08 17.82 -24.65
CA GLU A 655 -14.96 18.56 -25.57
C GLU A 655 -15.25 17.75 -26.85
N VAL A 656 -16.28 18.16 -27.59
CA VAL A 656 -16.72 17.47 -28.82
C VAL A 656 -16.56 18.38 -30.04
N LEU A 657 -16.08 17.82 -31.15
CA LEU A 657 -16.03 18.44 -32.46
C LEU A 657 -16.97 17.72 -33.44
N PRO A 658 -17.71 18.44 -34.31
CA PRO A 658 -17.89 19.88 -34.32
C PRO A 658 -18.55 20.35 -33.03
N THR A 659 -18.21 21.57 -32.58
CA THR A 659 -18.84 22.18 -31.40
C THR A 659 -20.36 22.22 -31.59
N PRO A 660 -21.16 21.55 -30.73
CA PRO A 660 -22.61 21.62 -30.82
C PRO A 660 -23.13 23.05 -30.66
N ALA A 661 -24.24 23.38 -31.33
CA ALA A 661 -24.87 24.69 -31.20
C ALA A 661 -25.41 24.89 -29.77
N GLY A 662 -25.25 26.10 -29.21
CA GLY A 662 -25.83 26.47 -27.91
C GLY A 662 -24.87 26.98 -26.83
N GLY A 663 -23.57 27.11 -27.13
CA GLY A 663 -22.58 27.68 -26.21
C GLY A 663 -21.41 26.73 -25.94
N PRO A 664 -20.58 27.01 -24.92
CA PRO A 664 -19.44 26.16 -24.59
C PRO A 664 -19.87 24.75 -24.21
N THR A 665 -19.22 23.73 -24.81
CA THR A 665 -19.58 22.30 -24.66
C THR A 665 -18.48 21.47 -24.01
N TRP A 666 -17.48 22.11 -23.40
CA TRP A 666 -16.46 21.40 -22.63
C TRP A 666 -16.96 21.07 -21.22
N LEU A 667 -16.53 19.92 -20.69
CA LEU A 667 -16.88 19.45 -19.35
C LEU A 667 -15.62 19.19 -18.53
N PHE A 668 -15.62 19.68 -17.29
CA PHE A 668 -14.57 19.38 -16.32
C PHE A 668 -14.67 17.95 -15.79
N MET A 669 -13.53 17.27 -15.69
CA MET A 669 -13.38 15.90 -15.26
C MET A 669 -12.53 15.83 -13.99
N ASP A 670 -13.17 15.56 -12.85
CA ASP A 670 -12.51 15.48 -11.53
C ASP A 670 -11.38 14.44 -11.50
N TRP A 671 -11.55 13.36 -12.25
CA TRP A 671 -10.60 12.25 -12.33
C TRP A 671 -9.35 12.57 -13.14
N LEU A 672 -9.45 13.42 -14.17
CA LEU A 672 -8.27 13.99 -14.82
C LEU A 672 -7.57 14.96 -13.86
N ASN A 673 -8.33 15.82 -13.17
CA ASN A 673 -7.71 16.76 -12.25
C ASN A 673 -6.95 16.09 -11.09
N ARG A 674 -7.46 14.96 -10.57
CA ARG A 674 -6.84 14.26 -9.43
C ARG A 674 -5.60 13.44 -9.81
N THR A 675 -5.50 12.98 -11.05
CA THR A 675 -4.41 12.08 -11.49
C THR A 675 -3.33 12.77 -12.30
N ASP A 676 -3.44 14.09 -12.49
CA ASP A 676 -2.38 14.96 -13.01
C ASP A 676 -1.09 14.84 -12.16
N PRO A 677 0.11 14.84 -12.77
CA PRO A 677 0.41 14.94 -14.21
C PRO A 677 0.47 13.59 -14.95
N ASN A 678 -0.05 12.51 -14.36
CA ASN A 678 0.22 11.14 -14.81
C ASN A 678 -0.86 10.55 -15.74
N ASN A 679 -1.64 11.39 -16.41
CA ASN A 679 -2.85 10.98 -17.12
C ASN A 679 -3.01 11.56 -18.55
N LEU A 680 -1.94 12.11 -19.11
CA LEU A 680 -1.95 12.65 -20.46
C LEU A 680 -1.96 11.51 -21.49
N TYR A 681 -2.46 11.78 -22.69
CA TYR A 681 -2.86 10.74 -23.66
C TYR A 681 -3.70 9.60 -23.04
N PRO A 682 -4.88 9.90 -22.47
CA PRO A 682 -5.74 8.84 -21.93
C PRO A 682 -6.19 7.87 -23.04
N PHE A 683 -6.21 6.57 -22.75
CA PHE A 683 -6.62 5.55 -23.71
C PHE A 683 -8.13 5.58 -23.93
N LEU A 684 -8.56 5.88 -25.16
CA LEU A 684 -9.98 6.03 -25.53
C LEU A 684 -10.44 4.93 -26.49
N HIS A 685 -11.53 4.23 -26.14
CA HIS A 685 -12.14 3.24 -27.03
C HIS A 685 -13.67 3.24 -26.93
N ILE A 686 -14.36 3.20 -28.08
CA ILE A 686 -15.82 3.01 -28.15
C ILE A 686 -16.19 1.55 -27.93
N LEU A 687 -17.02 1.26 -26.93
CA LEU A 687 -17.45 -0.08 -26.59
C LEU A 687 -18.69 -0.51 -27.40
N PRO A 688 -19.02 -1.82 -27.47
CA PRO A 688 -20.23 -2.31 -28.11
C PRO A 688 -21.53 -1.65 -27.63
N SER A 689 -21.60 -1.24 -26.36
CA SER A 689 -22.74 -0.47 -25.83
C SER A 689 -22.84 0.98 -26.32
N HIS A 690 -21.86 1.42 -27.12
CA HIS A 690 -21.59 2.81 -27.52
C HIS A 690 -21.03 3.70 -26.39
N ASN A 691 -20.84 3.17 -25.18
CA ASN A 691 -20.12 3.86 -24.13
C ASN A 691 -18.62 3.96 -24.44
N ILE A 692 -17.92 4.81 -23.70
CA ILE A 692 -16.51 5.12 -23.94
C ILE A 692 -15.68 4.55 -22.79
N PHE A 693 -14.78 3.61 -23.10
CA PHE A 693 -13.71 3.24 -22.19
C PHE A 693 -12.66 4.35 -22.13
N VAL A 694 -12.26 4.72 -20.92
CA VAL A 694 -11.18 5.67 -20.66
C VAL A 694 -10.20 5.04 -19.67
N GLY A 695 -8.97 4.77 -20.12
CA GLY A 695 -7.84 4.39 -19.26
C GLY A 695 -6.89 5.57 -19.06
N TYR A 696 -6.50 5.85 -17.82
CA TYR A 696 -5.68 7.01 -17.46
C TYR A 696 -4.90 6.74 -16.18
N TYR A 697 -3.64 7.17 -16.10
CA TYR A 697 -2.71 6.79 -15.04
C TYR A 697 -2.70 5.26 -14.83
N ASN A 698 -3.15 4.75 -13.69
CA ASN A 698 -3.40 3.32 -13.44
C ASN A 698 -4.89 3.02 -13.18
N GLU A 699 -5.79 3.94 -13.56
CA GLU A 699 -7.23 3.84 -13.35
C GLU A 699 -7.97 3.68 -14.68
N ALA A 700 -9.20 3.16 -14.63
CA ALA A 700 -10.05 3.07 -15.80
C ALA A 700 -11.53 3.26 -15.45
N ARG A 701 -12.30 3.78 -16.42
CA ARG A 701 -13.75 3.97 -16.27
C ARG A 701 -14.47 3.88 -17.62
N ILE A 702 -15.79 3.81 -17.53
CA ILE A 702 -16.70 3.86 -18.68
C ILE A 702 -17.56 5.12 -18.57
N LEU A 703 -17.57 5.93 -19.63
CA LEU A 703 -18.38 7.13 -19.74
C LEU A 703 -19.59 6.89 -20.66
N GLU A 704 -20.72 7.48 -20.29
CA GLU A 704 -21.92 7.56 -21.16
C GLU A 704 -21.65 8.58 -22.29
N PRO A 705 -21.99 8.28 -23.56
CA PRO A 705 -21.50 9.04 -24.71
C PRO A 705 -22.16 10.41 -24.96
N VAL A 706 -23.21 10.78 -24.20
CA VAL A 706 -23.95 12.04 -24.40
C VAL A 706 -23.65 13.05 -23.29
N THR A 707 -23.72 12.61 -22.04
CA THR A 707 -23.53 13.38 -20.80
C THR A 707 -22.10 13.28 -20.28
N PHE A 708 -21.33 12.28 -20.74
CA PHE A 708 -19.98 11.96 -20.27
C PHE A 708 -19.90 11.66 -18.78
N THR A 709 -21.02 11.30 -18.17
CA THR A 709 -21.06 10.84 -16.79
C THR A 709 -20.42 9.45 -16.67
N THR A 710 -19.76 9.20 -15.54
CA THR A 710 -19.17 7.89 -15.27
C THR A 710 -20.28 6.86 -15.01
N VAL A 711 -20.41 5.88 -15.90
CA VAL A 711 -21.34 4.74 -15.78
C VAL A 711 -20.74 3.67 -14.87
N LYS A 712 -19.43 3.45 -14.95
CA LYS A 712 -18.72 2.41 -14.22
C LYS A 712 -17.28 2.83 -13.97
N THR A 713 -16.84 2.78 -12.72
CA THR A 713 -15.41 2.78 -12.37
C THR A 713 -14.91 1.33 -12.39
N LEU A 714 -13.83 1.06 -13.11
CA LEU A 714 -13.21 -0.26 -13.19
C LEU A 714 -12.15 -0.39 -12.08
N PRO A 715 -11.73 -1.61 -11.72
CA PRO A 715 -10.59 -1.80 -10.82
C PRO A 715 -9.34 -1.09 -11.37
N ASN A 716 -8.45 -0.66 -10.49
CA ASN A 716 -7.16 -0.12 -10.93
C ASN A 716 -6.38 -1.18 -11.70
N MET A 717 -5.72 -0.75 -12.78
CA MET A 717 -4.75 -1.53 -13.52
C MET A 717 -3.60 -1.90 -12.57
N PRO A 718 -3.30 -3.20 -12.35
CA PRO A 718 -2.17 -3.60 -11.53
C PRO A 718 -0.87 -2.98 -12.06
N GLY A 719 -0.08 -2.37 -11.19
CA GLY A 719 1.21 -1.76 -11.54
C GLY A 719 2.36 -2.76 -11.59
N ALA A 720 3.37 -2.54 -10.76
CA ALA A 720 4.48 -3.46 -10.49
C ALA A 720 4.25 -4.27 -9.21
N VAL A 721 4.94 -5.41 -9.08
CA VAL A 721 4.84 -6.31 -7.92
C VAL A 721 5.26 -5.63 -6.59
N ASN A 722 6.05 -4.56 -6.67
CA ASN A 722 6.46 -3.73 -5.54
C ASN A 722 5.93 -2.29 -5.58
N ASN A 723 5.14 -1.94 -6.60
CA ASN A 723 4.43 -0.67 -6.65
C ASN A 723 3.12 -0.83 -7.43
N PHE A 724 2.04 -1.09 -6.70
CA PHE A 724 0.71 -1.23 -7.27
C PHE A 724 0.21 0.03 -8.01
N LEU A 725 0.80 1.19 -7.72
CA LEU A 725 0.43 2.49 -8.29
C LEU A 725 1.28 2.88 -9.51
N ALA A 726 2.08 1.98 -10.08
CA ALA A 726 2.81 2.28 -11.31
C ALA A 726 1.84 2.64 -12.46
N GLY A 727 2.19 3.66 -13.25
CA GLY A 727 1.29 4.28 -14.24
C GLY A 727 1.36 3.64 -15.63
N ARG A 728 0.33 3.90 -16.44
CA ARG A 728 0.16 3.35 -17.81
C ARG A 728 0.06 4.40 -18.90
N THR A 729 -0.31 5.64 -18.59
CA THR A 729 -0.38 6.72 -19.60
C THR A 729 0.79 7.69 -19.41
N TYR A 730 0.94 8.65 -20.32
CA TYR A 730 2.05 9.61 -20.23
C TYR A 730 2.07 10.32 -18.85
N PRO A 731 3.26 10.50 -18.23
CA PRO A 731 4.60 10.20 -18.76
C PRO A 731 5.05 8.74 -18.57
N MET A 732 4.32 7.91 -17.81
CA MET A 732 4.70 6.51 -17.62
C MET A 732 4.57 5.69 -18.91
N GLU A 733 3.74 6.15 -19.85
CA GLU A 733 3.60 5.75 -21.26
C GLU A 733 3.72 4.25 -21.53
N GLY A 734 2.60 3.55 -21.34
CA GLY A 734 2.28 2.30 -22.02
C GLY A 734 1.43 2.57 -23.27
N THR A 735 0.84 1.52 -23.82
CA THR A 735 -0.02 1.60 -25.00
C THR A 735 -1.24 0.69 -24.85
N ALA A 736 -2.32 0.99 -25.57
CA ALA A 736 -3.56 0.25 -25.50
C ALA A 736 -4.16 -0.07 -26.88
N VAL A 737 -4.70 -1.27 -27.02
CA VAL A 737 -5.46 -1.72 -28.20
C VAL A 737 -6.70 -2.50 -27.78
N MET A 738 -7.64 -2.67 -28.70
CA MET A 738 -8.79 -3.55 -28.54
C MET A 738 -8.55 -4.87 -29.27
N PHE A 739 -8.89 -6.00 -28.64
CA PHE A 739 -8.79 -7.32 -29.26
C PHE A 739 -9.61 -7.41 -30.56
N PRO A 740 -9.23 -8.29 -31.50
CA PRO A 740 -10.02 -8.55 -32.68
C PRO A 740 -11.44 -9.00 -32.35
N GLN A 741 -12.41 -8.47 -33.09
CA GLN A 741 -13.80 -8.90 -32.98
C GLN A 741 -14.17 -9.76 -34.19
N HIS A 742 -14.82 -10.88 -33.94
CA HIS A 742 -15.21 -11.85 -34.97
C HIS A 742 -16.72 -11.91 -35.10
N ALA A 743 -17.24 -11.96 -36.34
CA ALA A 743 -18.65 -12.23 -36.57
C ALA A 743 -19.04 -13.58 -35.93
N PRO A 744 -20.19 -13.70 -35.24
CA PRO A 744 -21.34 -12.77 -35.22
C PRO A 744 -21.27 -11.64 -34.17
N TYR A 745 -20.09 -11.36 -33.59
CA TYR A 745 -19.83 -10.26 -32.66
C TYR A 745 -20.59 -10.36 -31.32
N THR A 746 -20.77 -11.58 -30.83
CA THR A 746 -21.47 -11.86 -29.58
C THR A 746 -20.55 -11.87 -28.36
N ASP A 747 -19.24 -12.02 -28.57
CA ASP A 747 -18.28 -12.13 -27.48
C ASP A 747 -18.01 -10.77 -26.85
N PRO A 748 -17.83 -10.70 -25.51
CA PRO A 748 -17.43 -9.47 -24.85
C PRO A 748 -16.10 -8.96 -25.40
N VAL A 749 -16.07 -7.65 -25.69
CA VAL A 749 -14.86 -6.98 -26.15
C VAL A 749 -13.82 -6.93 -25.05
N THR A 750 -12.55 -7.14 -25.43
CA THR A 750 -11.40 -7.08 -24.53
C THR A 750 -10.49 -5.91 -24.90
N ILE A 751 -10.07 -5.12 -23.90
CA ILE A 751 -9.03 -4.09 -24.03
C ILE A 751 -7.72 -4.66 -23.51
N LEU A 752 -6.63 -4.42 -24.23
CA LEU A 752 -5.26 -4.78 -23.86
C LEU A 752 -4.46 -3.50 -23.59
N VAL A 753 -3.78 -3.43 -22.45
CA VAL A 753 -2.88 -2.35 -22.08
C VAL A 753 -1.52 -2.94 -21.76
N CYS A 754 -0.46 -2.50 -22.45
CA CYS A 754 0.88 -3.06 -22.31
C CYS A 754 1.91 -1.98 -21.97
N GLY A 755 2.86 -2.35 -21.12
CA GLY A 755 3.95 -1.45 -20.72
C GLY A 755 3.49 -0.31 -19.80
N GLY A 756 4.38 0.65 -19.60
CA GLY A 756 4.23 1.70 -18.60
C GLY A 756 5.50 1.83 -17.77
N SER A 757 5.45 2.53 -16.65
CA SER A 757 6.63 2.74 -15.81
C SER A 757 6.31 2.94 -14.34
N ASN A 758 7.27 2.54 -13.50
CA ASN A 758 7.28 2.76 -12.07
C ASN A 758 7.79 4.16 -11.64
N GLY A 759 8.15 5.00 -12.61
CA GLY A 759 8.62 6.37 -12.39
C GLY A 759 9.96 6.66 -13.05
N VAL A 760 10.46 7.87 -12.83
CA VAL A 760 11.73 8.33 -13.43
C VAL A 760 12.88 7.45 -12.96
N ALA A 761 13.74 7.04 -13.89
CA ALA A 761 14.89 6.16 -13.65
C ALA A 761 14.54 4.79 -13.01
N ALA A 762 13.27 4.38 -13.05
CA ALA A 762 12.83 3.07 -12.60
C ALA A 762 12.65 2.13 -13.80
N PRO A 763 12.66 0.80 -13.59
CA PRO A 763 12.30 -0.16 -14.64
C PRO A 763 10.91 0.14 -15.22
N GLY A 764 10.78 0.00 -16.54
CA GLY A 764 9.50 -0.05 -17.21
C GLY A 764 8.68 -1.25 -16.75
N LEU A 765 7.38 -1.23 -17.02
CA LEU A 765 6.53 -2.38 -16.74
C LEU A 765 6.69 -3.43 -17.84
N ASP A 766 6.84 -4.69 -17.45
CA ASP A 766 6.78 -5.83 -18.37
C ASP A 766 5.35 -6.39 -18.49
N SER A 767 4.38 -5.85 -17.77
CA SER A 767 3.03 -6.39 -17.74
C SER A 767 2.16 -5.91 -18.90
N CYS A 768 1.36 -6.83 -19.42
CA CYS A 768 0.24 -6.61 -20.32
C CYS A 768 -1.05 -7.03 -19.62
N LEU A 769 -1.99 -6.10 -19.51
CA LEU A 769 -3.25 -6.26 -18.81
C LEU A 769 -4.39 -6.35 -19.81
N SER A 770 -5.23 -7.38 -19.68
CA SER A 770 -6.46 -7.48 -20.46
C SER A 770 -7.71 -7.41 -19.58
N ILE A 771 -8.75 -6.73 -20.05
CA ILE A 771 -10.05 -6.64 -19.36
C ILE A 771 -11.19 -6.67 -20.36
N GLN A 772 -12.28 -7.34 -19.99
CA GLN A 772 -13.57 -7.17 -20.65
C GLN A 772 -14.39 -6.14 -19.86
N PRO A 773 -14.40 -4.85 -20.25
CA PRO A 773 -14.86 -3.78 -19.35
C PRO A 773 -16.37 -3.84 -19.07
N GLU A 774 -17.16 -4.39 -19.98
CA GLU A 774 -18.63 -4.38 -19.90
C GLU A 774 -19.23 -5.58 -19.16
N VAL A 775 -18.43 -6.60 -18.83
CA VAL A 775 -18.94 -7.76 -18.07
C VAL A 775 -19.17 -7.41 -16.60
N THR A 776 -20.06 -8.15 -15.96
CA THR A 776 -20.27 -8.05 -14.50
C THR A 776 -18.98 -8.47 -13.78
N ASN A 777 -18.57 -7.71 -12.76
CA ASN A 777 -17.34 -7.96 -12.00
C ASN A 777 -16.07 -8.02 -12.89
N ALA A 778 -15.99 -7.15 -13.90
CA ALA A 778 -14.82 -7.03 -14.76
C ALA A 778 -13.53 -6.93 -13.93
N ALA A 779 -12.56 -7.79 -14.24
CA ALA A 779 -11.28 -7.88 -13.57
C ALA A 779 -10.14 -7.90 -14.60
N TRP A 780 -8.99 -7.38 -14.21
CA TRP A 780 -7.78 -7.41 -15.03
C TRP A 780 -7.16 -8.81 -15.01
N THR A 781 -6.79 -9.29 -16.18
CA THR A 781 -5.91 -10.45 -16.36
C THR A 781 -4.52 -9.93 -16.67
N LEU A 782 -3.52 -10.31 -15.86
CA LEU A 782 -2.13 -9.91 -16.02
C LEU A 782 -1.34 -11.01 -16.73
N GLU A 783 -0.63 -10.63 -17.78
CA GLU A 783 0.38 -11.43 -18.47
C GLU A 783 1.70 -10.63 -18.47
N ARG A 784 2.85 -11.30 -18.63
CA ARG A 784 4.16 -10.62 -18.75
C ARG A 784 4.72 -10.71 -20.17
N MET A 785 5.25 -9.60 -20.65
CA MET A 785 6.18 -9.53 -21.76
C MET A 785 7.51 -10.16 -21.37
N PRO A 786 8.32 -10.63 -22.36
CA PRO A 786 9.66 -11.16 -22.12
C PRO A 786 10.67 -10.16 -21.55
N SER A 787 10.35 -8.86 -21.59
CA SER A 787 11.19 -7.78 -21.05
C SER A 787 10.34 -6.56 -20.68
N THR A 788 10.88 -5.70 -19.81
CA THR A 788 10.26 -4.42 -19.43
C THR A 788 10.18 -3.48 -20.63
N ARG A 789 9.10 -2.68 -20.70
CA ARG A 789 8.92 -1.72 -21.79
C ARG A 789 8.12 -0.48 -21.37
N VAL A 790 8.75 0.68 -21.51
CA VAL A 790 8.11 2.01 -21.48
C VAL A 790 8.17 2.64 -22.88
N MET A 791 7.19 3.47 -23.23
CA MET A 791 6.95 4.02 -24.58
C MET A 791 6.84 2.95 -25.69
N PRO A 792 6.11 1.84 -25.49
CA PRO A 792 5.84 0.89 -26.55
C PRO A 792 4.94 1.49 -27.65
N CYS A 793 5.15 1.08 -28.89
CA CYS A 793 4.12 1.13 -29.92
C CYS A 793 3.44 -0.23 -30.06
N MET A 794 2.11 -0.25 -30.20
CA MET A 794 1.33 -1.44 -30.55
C MET A 794 0.64 -1.28 -31.91
N VAL A 795 0.90 -2.22 -32.83
CA VAL A 795 0.32 -2.22 -34.18
C VAL A 795 -0.51 -3.48 -34.39
N ALA A 796 -1.78 -3.31 -34.78
CA ALA A 796 -2.64 -4.40 -35.20
C ALA A 796 -2.20 -4.97 -36.55
N LEU A 797 -2.12 -6.29 -36.67
CA LEU A 797 -1.74 -6.98 -37.91
C LEU A 797 -2.95 -7.62 -38.59
N PRO A 798 -2.89 -7.87 -39.92
CA PRO A 798 -4.02 -8.42 -40.69
C PRO A 798 -4.51 -9.78 -40.19
N ASP A 799 -3.66 -10.56 -39.53
CA ASP A 799 -4.00 -11.90 -39.04
C ASP A 799 -4.65 -11.93 -37.65
N GLY A 800 -4.83 -10.76 -37.02
CA GLY A 800 -5.46 -10.60 -35.71
C GLY A 800 -4.46 -10.56 -34.54
N THR A 801 -3.16 -10.68 -34.82
CA THR A 801 -2.11 -10.50 -33.82
C THR A 801 -1.74 -9.01 -33.67
N PHE A 802 -1.03 -8.67 -32.60
CA PHE A 802 -0.47 -7.33 -32.38
C PHE A 802 1.05 -7.40 -32.30
N MET A 803 1.71 -6.44 -32.93
CA MET A 803 3.15 -6.26 -32.77
C MET A 803 3.42 -5.19 -31.72
N ILE A 804 4.24 -5.52 -30.72
CA ILE A 804 4.76 -4.61 -29.71
C ILE A 804 6.22 -4.35 -30.02
N LEU A 805 6.60 -3.09 -30.24
CA LEU A 805 7.98 -2.70 -30.53
C LEU A 805 8.27 -1.30 -29.96
N ASN A 806 9.49 -0.79 -30.19
CA ASN A 806 9.97 0.49 -29.68
C ASN A 806 10.01 0.58 -28.14
N GLY A 807 10.49 1.71 -27.64
CA GLY A 807 10.56 2.01 -26.22
C GLY A 807 11.89 1.64 -25.56
N ALA A 808 11.88 1.69 -24.23
CA ALA A 808 13.05 1.47 -23.38
C ALA A 808 12.76 0.49 -22.25
N HIS A 809 13.79 -0.07 -21.64
CA HIS A 809 13.70 -0.91 -20.46
C HIS A 809 13.53 -0.12 -19.17
N THR A 810 13.96 1.14 -19.15
CA THR A 810 13.95 2.00 -17.95
C THR A 810 13.51 3.43 -18.26
N GLY A 811 12.96 4.09 -17.24
CA GLY A 811 12.59 5.50 -17.27
C GLY A 811 11.14 5.77 -17.62
N VAL A 812 10.87 6.97 -18.10
CA VAL A 812 9.55 7.48 -18.50
C VAL A 812 9.64 8.22 -19.82
N ALA A 813 8.50 8.48 -20.42
CA ALA A 813 8.39 9.35 -21.58
C ALA A 813 8.80 10.79 -21.28
N GLY A 814 9.44 11.42 -22.27
CA GLY A 814 10.00 12.76 -22.17
C GLY A 814 11.49 12.80 -22.52
N PHE A 815 11.98 14.01 -22.73
CA PHE A 815 13.35 14.28 -23.14
C PHE A 815 14.37 13.89 -22.06
N GLY A 816 15.29 13.00 -22.41
CA GLY A 816 16.35 12.51 -21.53
C GLY A 816 15.87 11.72 -20.31
N LEU A 817 14.64 11.21 -20.32
CA LEU A 817 14.03 10.54 -19.17
C LEU A 817 14.01 9.01 -19.25
N ALA A 818 14.49 8.44 -20.36
CA ALA A 818 14.59 7.00 -20.58
C ALA A 818 15.97 6.60 -21.08
N ASP A 819 16.37 5.39 -20.71
CA ASP A 819 17.65 4.78 -21.04
C ASP A 819 17.47 3.26 -21.25
N ASP A 820 18.47 2.59 -21.78
CA ASP A 820 18.48 1.17 -22.15
C ASP A 820 17.37 0.82 -23.18
N PRO A 821 17.56 1.16 -24.47
CA PRO A 821 16.54 0.97 -25.50
C PRO A 821 16.12 -0.50 -25.66
N ASN A 822 14.81 -0.73 -25.79
CA ASN A 822 14.30 -2.07 -26.02
C ASN A 822 14.26 -2.38 -27.53
N LEU A 823 15.29 -3.09 -27.99
CA LEU A 823 15.50 -3.38 -29.41
C LEU A 823 14.69 -4.57 -29.96
N THR A 824 14.03 -5.33 -29.09
CA THR A 824 13.36 -6.59 -29.47
C THR A 824 11.90 -6.33 -29.81
N ALA A 825 11.39 -6.88 -30.93
CA ALA A 825 9.95 -6.91 -31.19
C ALA A 825 9.27 -8.11 -30.50
N VAL A 826 8.02 -7.94 -30.10
CA VAL A 826 7.19 -9.00 -29.49
C VAL A 826 5.88 -9.12 -30.26
N LEU A 827 5.47 -10.35 -30.56
CA LEU A 827 4.15 -10.65 -31.11
C LEU A 827 3.20 -11.04 -29.99
N TYR A 828 2.05 -10.39 -29.89
CA TYR A 828 0.93 -10.79 -29.06
C TYR A 828 -0.13 -11.49 -29.92
N ASP A 829 -0.38 -12.77 -29.66
CA ASP A 829 -1.43 -13.56 -30.30
C ASP A 829 -2.60 -13.78 -29.32
N PRO A 830 -3.71 -13.01 -29.45
CA PRO A 830 -4.85 -13.13 -28.54
C PRO A 830 -5.57 -14.49 -28.64
N SER A 831 -5.32 -15.29 -29.69
CA SER A 831 -5.93 -16.60 -29.87
C SER A 831 -5.28 -17.71 -29.03
N GLN A 832 -4.07 -17.48 -28.52
CA GLN A 832 -3.40 -18.43 -27.62
C GLN A 832 -4.00 -18.39 -26.21
N PRO A 833 -3.81 -19.46 -25.41
CA PRO A 833 -4.14 -19.44 -23.99
C PRO A 833 -3.45 -18.29 -23.26
N VAL A 834 -4.13 -17.73 -22.25
CA VAL A 834 -3.55 -16.73 -21.32
C VAL A 834 -2.23 -17.28 -20.75
N ASN A 835 -1.24 -16.40 -20.61
CA ASN A 835 0.15 -16.70 -20.24
C ASN A 835 0.94 -17.46 -21.33
N SER A 836 0.46 -17.53 -22.56
CA SER A 836 1.15 -18.11 -23.72
C SER A 836 0.98 -17.29 -25.01
N ARG A 837 0.60 -16.01 -24.87
CA ARG A 837 0.25 -15.13 -26.01
C ARG A 837 1.43 -14.36 -26.58
N MET A 838 2.59 -14.42 -25.93
CA MET A 838 3.76 -13.61 -26.27
C MET A 838 4.81 -14.42 -27.01
N SER A 839 5.23 -13.93 -28.18
CA SER A 839 6.36 -14.48 -28.93
C SER A 839 7.48 -13.46 -29.08
N ILE A 840 8.72 -13.86 -28.77
CA ILE A 840 9.93 -13.09 -28.99
C ILE A 840 10.26 -13.12 -30.48
N LEU A 841 10.34 -11.95 -31.11
CA LEU A 841 10.67 -11.81 -32.52
C LEU A 841 12.09 -11.22 -32.71
N ASN A 842 12.40 -10.75 -33.93
CA ASN A 842 13.70 -10.18 -34.27
C ASN A 842 13.97 -8.81 -33.62
N THR A 843 15.25 -8.41 -33.60
CA THR A 843 15.74 -7.16 -33.01
C THR A 843 16.14 -6.13 -34.06
N THR A 844 15.96 -4.84 -33.78
CA THR A 844 16.57 -3.74 -34.55
C THR A 844 17.94 -3.35 -33.95
N ILE A 845 18.74 -2.58 -34.68
CA ILE A 845 19.96 -1.92 -34.17
C ILE A 845 19.72 -0.43 -33.88
N VAL A 846 18.49 0.04 -34.11
CA VAL A 846 18.11 1.44 -34.00
C VAL A 846 17.33 1.64 -32.70
N ALA A 847 17.80 2.53 -31.84
CA ALA A 847 17.06 2.94 -30.64
C ALA A 847 15.84 3.75 -31.05
N ARG A 848 14.64 3.25 -30.72
CA ARG A 848 13.35 3.89 -30.98
C ARG A 848 12.73 4.30 -29.64
N LEU A 849 13.15 5.43 -29.10
CA LEU A 849 12.76 5.93 -27.77
C LEU A 849 11.55 6.89 -27.86
N TYR A 850 11.51 7.92 -27.03
CA TYR A 850 10.47 8.94 -27.01
C TYR A 850 10.27 9.59 -28.39
N HIS A 851 9.02 9.76 -28.81
CA HIS A 851 8.64 10.15 -30.18
C HIS A 851 8.97 9.13 -31.28
N SER A 852 9.09 7.85 -30.95
CA SER A 852 9.06 6.81 -31.99
C SER A 852 7.63 6.41 -32.33
N GLU A 853 7.42 6.07 -33.59
CA GLU A 853 6.11 5.72 -34.13
C GLU A 853 6.15 4.41 -34.91
N ALA A 854 5.01 3.73 -34.98
CA ALA A 854 4.85 2.55 -35.82
C ALA A 854 3.44 2.46 -36.41
N THR A 855 3.28 2.01 -37.65
CA THR A 855 1.95 1.88 -38.29
C THR A 855 1.90 0.78 -39.34
N LEU A 856 0.72 0.19 -39.58
CA LEU A 856 0.51 -0.89 -40.54
C LEU A 856 0.43 -0.34 -41.96
N LEU A 857 1.29 -0.85 -42.86
CA LEU A 857 1.31 -0.48 -44.26
C LEU A 857 0.31 -1.29 -45.10
N PRO A 858 -0.15 -0.77 -46.26
CA PRO A 858 -1.08 -1.47 -47.13
C PRO A 858 -0.56 -2.81 -47.69
N ASP A 859 0.75 -3.06 -47.66
CA ASP A 859 1.35 -4.32 -48.09
C ASP A 859 1.48 -5.36 -46.96
N GLY A 860 1.07 -5.01 -45.74
CA GLY A 860 1.13 -5.86 -44.55
C GLY A 860 2.44 -5.76 -43.76
N ARG A 861 3.40 -4.93 -44.17
CA ARG A 861 4.58 -4.58 -43.34
C ARG A 861 4.19 -3.57 -42.25
N VAL A 862 5.04 -3.41 -41.25
CA VAL A 862 4.89 -2.36 -40.22
C VAL A 862 5.97 -1.32 -40.43
N LEU A 863 5.60 -0.07 -40.69
CA LEU A 863 6.56 1.05 -40.74
C LEU A 863 6.97 1.42 -39.31
N VAL A 864 8.25 1.75 -39.13
CA VAL A 864 8.84 2.18 -37.86
C VAL A 864 9.67 3.44 -38.10
N SER A 865 9.39 4.51 -37.35
CA SER A 865 10.03 5.81 -37.53
C SER A 865 10.29 6.51 -36.20
N GLY A 866 11.02 7.63 -36.24
CA GLY A 866 11.38 8.41 -35.06
C GLY A 866 12.45 7.73 -34.20
N SER A 867 13.18 8.51 -33.41
CA SER A 867 12.75 9.09 -32.15
C SER A 867 13.54 10.39 -31.95
N ASP A 868 13.05 11.26 -31.07
CA ASP A 868 13.76 12.47 -30.62
C ASP A 868 13.84 12.45 -29.09
N PRO A 869 14.80 11.68 -28.53
CA PRO A 869 14.91 11.55 -27.08
C PRO A 869 15.59 12.74 -26.40
N GLU A 870 16.17 13.69 -27.15
CA GLU A 870 16.88 14.88 -26.65
C GLU A 870 17.83 14.61 -25.47
N SER A 871 18.67 13.57 -25.61
CA SER A 871 19.67 13.20 -24.60
C SER A 871 20.83 14.22 -24.57
N GLN A 872 20.97 14.94 -23.45
CA GLN A 872 22.05 15.91 -23.21
C GLN A 872 23.43 15.21 -23.00
N PRO A 873 24.57 15.89 -23.30
CA PRO A 873 25.66 15.24 -24.03
C PRO A 873 26.75 14.45 -23.26
N PRO A 874 27.48 13.57 -24.01
CA PRO A 874 27.35 13.40 -25.46
C PRO A 874 26.77 12.04 -25.92
N GLN A 875 25.53 12.12 -26.43
CA GLN A 875 24.96 11.31 -27.53
C GLN A 875 24.83 9.79 -27.33
N ASP A 876 24.27 9.32 -26.22
CA ASP A 876 23.95 7.89 -26.13
C ASP A 876 22.87 7.49 -27.17
N PHE A 877 21.90 8.38 -27.47
CA PHE A 877 20.84 8.13 -28.45
C PHE A 877 20.58 9.36 -29.36
N PRO A 878 21.01 9.33 -30.64
CA PRO A 878 20.79 10.45 -31.57
C PRO A 878 19.32 10.55 -32.02
N GLN A 879 18.92 11.71 -32.55
CA GLN A 879 17.67 11.81 -33.30
C GLN A 879 17.67 10.82 -34.46
N GLU A 880 16.57 10.09 -34.61
CA GLU A 880 16.47 9.03 -35.59
C GLU A 880 15.53 9.39 -36.74
N PHE A 881 16.15 9.76 -37.86
CA PHE A 881 15.50 10.11 -39.13
C PHE A 881 15.25 8.89 -40.01
N ARG A 882 15.99 7.78 -39.83
CA ARG A 882 15.86 6.61 -40.69
C ARG A 882 14.51 5.96 -40.45
N ILE A 883 13.87 5.58 -41.54
CA ILE A 883 12.61 4.83 -41.53
C ILE A 883 12.95 3.38 -41.80
N GLU A 884 12.49 2.51 -40.91
CA GLU A 884 12.56 1.07 -41.08
C GLU A 884 11.17 0.53 -41.37
N VAL A 885 11.14 -0.67 -41.92
CA VAL A 885 9.96 -1.52 -41.90
C VAL A 885 10.30 -2.80 -41.16
N TYR A 886 9.35 -3.28 -40.39
CA TYR A 886 9.33 -4.66 -39.95
C TYR A 886 8.56 -5.50 -40.96
N ILE A 887 9.16 -6.61 -41.38
CA ILE A 887 8.54 -7.65 -42.21
C ILE A 887 8.07 -8.76 -41.28
N PRO A 888 6.76 -8.86 -41.00
CA PRO A 888 6.24 -9.83 -40.04
C PRO A 888 6.44 -11.27 -40.50
N PRO A 889 6.38 -12.26 -39.58
CA PRO A 889 6.57 -13.67 -39.92
C PRO A 889 5.70 -14.15 -41.09
N TYR A 890 4.49 -13.62 -41.27
CA TYR A 890 3.60 -13.99 -42.38
C TYR A 890 4.06 -13.53 -43.78
N LEU A 891 5.01 -12.58 -43.88
CA LEU A 891 5.64 -12.14 -45.14
C LEU A 891 7.06 -12.70 -45.33
N ASN A 892 7.63 -13.34 -44.31
CA ASN A 892 9.04 -13.77 -44.32
C ASN A 892 9.25 -15.28 -44.65
N GLN A 893 8.24 -15.95 -45.20
CA GLN A 893 8.28 -17.40 -45.49
C GLN A 893 8.48 -17.73 -46.98
N GLY A 894 8.55 -16.73 -47.85
CA GLY A 894 8.62 -16.92 -49.31
C GLY A 894 7.28 -17.29 -49.95
N PHE A 895 6.17 -17.20 -49.22
CA PHE A 895 4.83 -17.34 -49.78
C PHE A 895 4.45 -16.12 -50.61
N LYS A 896 3.73 -16.36 -51.70
CA LYS A 896 3.22 -15.32 -52.58
C LYS A 896 1.93 -14.75 -51.99
N GLN A 897 1.87 -13.44 -51.78
CA GLN A 897 0.66 -12.78 -51.28
C GLN A 897 -0.55 -13.01 -52.22
N PRO A 898 -1.75 -13.29 -51.68
CA PRO A 898 -2.96 -13.37 -52.47
C PRO A 898 -3.34 -11.98 -53.03
N THR A 899 -4.20 -11.97 -54.05
CA THR A 899 -4.76 -10.74 -54.61
C THR A 899 -6.28 -10.80 -54.64
N PHE A 900 -6.92 -9.64 -54.63
CA PHE A 900 -8.36 -9.56 -54.81
C PHE A 900 -8.76 -8.26 -55.52
N THR A 901 -9.96 -8.27 -56.10
CA THR A 901 -10.60 -7.07 -56.64
C THR A 901 -11.88 -6.77 -55.89
N ILE A 902 -12.13 -5.50 -55.65
CA ILE A 902 -13.35 -4.95 -55.07
C ILE A 902 -13.81 -3.76 -55.90
N THR A 903 -15.12 -3.58 -56.08
CA THR A 903 -15.68 -2.47 -56.86
C THR A 903 -16.49 -1.49 -56.02
N GLU A 904 -17.08 -1.96 -54.92
CA GLU A 904 -17.83 -1.12 -53.98
C GLU A 904 -17.03 -0.99 -52.70
N THR A 905 -16.64 0.24 -52.38
CA THR A 905 -15.79 0.57 -51.23
C THR A 905 -16.51 1.44 -50.22
N ASP A 906 -17.78 1.80 -50.44
CA ASP A 906 -18.62 2.52 -49.48
C ASP A 906 -19.72 1.59 -48.95
N TRP A 907 -19.54 1.14 -47.71
CA TRP A 907 -20.32 0.06 -47.12
C TRP A 907 -21.30 0.57 -46.06
N GLU A 908 -22.55 0.17 -46.21
CA GLU A 908 -23.59 0.30 -45.20
C GLU A 908 -23.44 -0.82 -44.15
N TYR A 909 -23.84 -0.53 -42.92
CA TYR A 909 -23.86 -1.54 -41.86
C TYR A 909 -24.77 -2.72 -42.24
N GLY A 910 -24.26 -3.95 -42.07
CA GLY A 910 -24.96 -5.19 -42.44
C GLY A 910 -25.13 -5.42 -43.95
N GLY A 911 -24.61 -4.53 -44.80
CA GLY A 911 -24.60 -4.70 -46.25
C GLY A 911 -23.71 -5.88 -46.69
N THR A 912 -23.90 -6.35 -47.93
CA THR A 912 -23.09 -7.43 -48.49
C THR A 912 -22.36 -7.00 -49.75
N TYR A 913 -21.06 -7.30 -49.83
CA TYR A 913 -20.16 -6.78 -50.86
C TYR A 913 -19.33 -7.91 -51.46
N GLN A 914 -19.15 -7.90 -52.78
CA GLN A 914 -18.43 -8.95 -53.48
C GLN A 914 -16.96 -8.58 -53.69
N ILE A 915 -16.10 -9.56 -53.43
CA ILE A 915 -14.70 -9.57 -53.85
C ILE A 915 -14.44 -10.77 -54.75
N LYS A 916 -13.45 -10.63 -55.62
CA LYS A 916 -12.95 -11.73 -56.45
C LYS A 916 -11.52 -12.01 -56.05
N VAL A 917 -11.24 -13.22 -55.58
CA VAL A 917 -9.96 -13.58 -54.97
C VAL A 917 -9.10 -14.46 -55.88
N GLN A 918 -7.79 -14.29 -55.77
CA GLN A 918 -6.78 -15.19 -56.30
C GLN A 918 -5.87 -15.62 -55.15
N LEU A 919 -5.97 -16.91 -54.82
CA LEU A 919 -5.22 -17.56 -53.75
C LEU A 919 -4.09 -18.41 -54.36
N PHE A 920 -2.99 -18.60 -53.63
CA PHE A 920 -1.78 -19.30 -54.08
C PHE A 920 -1.35 -20.45 -53.15
N GLN A 921 -1.71 -20.41 -51.87
CA GLN A 921 -1.36 -21.41 -50.86
C GLN A 921 -2.55 -22.31 -50.51
N GLY A 922 -3.73 -21.72 -50.31
CA GLY A 922 -4.92 -22.39 -49.80
C GLY A 922 -6.12 -22.28 -50.73
N THR A 923 -7.31 -22.43 -50.13
CA THR A 923 -8.60 -22.35 -50.84
C THR A 923 -9.52 -21.38 -50.11
N THR A 924 -10.64 -21.01 -50.73
CA THR A 924 -11.62 -20.10 -50.12
C THR A 924 -12.26 -20.64 -48.83
N SER A 925 -12.17 -21.95 -48.55
CA SER A 925 -12.65 -22.52 -47.28
C SER A 925 -11.70 -22.33 -46.10
N THR A 926 -10.42 -22.01 -46.36
CA THR A 926 -9.38 -21.78 -45.34
C THR A 926 -8.92 -20.32 -45.30
N MET A 927 -9.43 -19.50 -46.22
CA MET A 927 -9.15 -18.07 -46.30
C MET A 927 -9.72 -17.34 -45.08
N ARG A 928 -9.12 -16.22 -44.72
CA ARG A 928 -9.72 -15.25 -43.77
C ARG A 928 -9.84 -13.89 -44.43
N VAL A 929 -10.75 -13.08 -43.92
CA VAL A 929 -10.92 -11.68 -44.31
C VAL A 929 -10.78 -10.85 -43.03
N SER A 930 -10.00 -9.78 -43.08
CA SER A 930 -9.89 -8.83 -41.97
C SER A 930 -10.02 -7.39 -42.44
N LEU A 931 -10.50 -6.56 -41.53
CA LEU A 931 -10.68 -5.12 -41.67
C LEU A 931 -9.92 -4.46 -40.53
N ILE A 932 -8.87 -3.71 -40.86
CA ILE A 932 -8.06 -2.96 -39.89
C ILE A 932 -8.39 -1.48 -40.04
N ALA A 933 -8.90 -0.83 -39.00
CA ALA A 933 -9.26 0.59 -39.07
C ALA A 933 -8.05 1.47 -39.38
N ALA A 934 -8.31 2.59 -40.05
CA ALA A 934 -7.35 3.67 -40.21
C ALA A 934 -6.99 4.25 -38.84
N THR A 935 -5.70 4.46 -38.60
CA THR A 935 -5.18 4.93 -37.32
C THR A 935 -4.08 5.96 -37.52
N SER A 936 -3.88 6.79 -36.51
CA SER A 936 -2.67 7.62 -36.38
C SER A 936 -1.87 7.18 -35.17
N SER A 937 -0.56 7.02 -35.36
CA SER A 937 0.40 6.74 -34.30
C SER A 937 0.97 8.05 -33.76
N THR A 938 0.97 8.22 -32.43
CA THR A 938 1.76 9.26 -31.74
C THR A 938 2.05 8.87 -30.29
N HIS A 939 3.28 9.02 -29.78
CA HIS A 939 3.63 8.82 -28.36
C HIS A 939 3.10 7.49 -27.80
N GLY A 940 3.38 6.40 -28.53
CA GLY A 940 2.90 5.06 -28.18
C GLY A 940 1.40 4.80 -28.40
N ASN A 941 0.60 5.83 -28.72
CA ASN A 941 -0.84 5.72 -28.91
C ASN A 941 -1.22 5.45 -30.36
N MET A 942 -2.18 4.53 -30.57
CA MET A 942 -2.75 4.20 -31.87
C MET A 942 -4.23 4.60 -31.93
N MET A 943 -4.48 5.88 -32.21
CA MET A 943 -5.82 6.46 -32.12
C MET A 943 -6.72 5.98 -33.27
N GLY A 944 -7.93 5.53 -32.94
CA GLY A 944 -8.92 5.01 -33.91
C GLY A 944 -8.90 3.49 -34.12
N GLY A 945 -7.98 2.75 -33.47
CA GLY A 945 -7.73 1.33 -33.76
C GLY A 945 -8.91 0.37 -33.54
N ARG A 946 -9.21 -0.44 -34.57
CA ARG A 946 -10.15 -1.57 -34.56
C ARG A 946 -9.68 -2.67 -35.50
N THR A 947 -9.84 -3.92 -35.08
CA THR A 947 -9.56 -5.11 -35.88
C THR A 947 -10.81 -5.96 -35.96
N ILE A 948 -11.34 -6.15 -37.16
CA ILE A 948 -12.63 -6.82 -37.37
C ILE A 948 -12.46 -7.98 -38.36
N PHE A 949 -12.99 -9.14 -38.00
CA PHE A 949 -13.11 -10.31 -38.88
C PHE A 949 -14.59 -10.49 -39.27
N PRO A 950 -14.99 -10.05 -40.48
CA PRO A 950 -16.37 -10.15 -40.93
C PRO A 950 -16.78 -11.57 -41.33
N ALA A 951 -18.08 -11.82 -41.33
CA ALA A 951 -18.65 -13.01 -41.96
C ALA A 951 -18.50 -12.91 -43.48
N PHE A 952 -18.21 -14.02 -44.14
CA PHE A 952 -18.18 -14.09 -45.60
C PHE A 952 -18.59 -15.48 -46.09
N SER A 953 -18.96 -15.58 -47.36
CA SER A 953 -19.21 -16.85 -48.05
C SER A 953 -18.66 -16.79 -49.47
N CYS A 954 -18.20 -17.91 -50.03
CA CYS A 954 -17.60 -17.94 -51.36
C CYS A 954 -18.29 -18.96 -52.27
N SER A 955 -18.43 -18.61 -53.55
CA SER A 955 -18.79 -19.52 -54.64
C SER A 955 -17.67 -19.49 -55.68
N GLY A 956 -16.85 -20.53 -55.69
CA GLY A 956 -15.59 -20.52 -56.44
C GLY A 956 -14.65 -19.44 -55.90
N THR A 957 -14.23 -18.51 -56.77
CA THR A 957 -13.34 -17.39 -56.44
C THR A 957 -14.08 -16.08 -56.16
N THR A 958 -15.41 -16.07 -56.23
CA THR A 958 -16.21 -14.89 -55.85
C THR A 958 -16.68 -15.07 -54.42
N CYS A 959 -16.31 -14.15 -53.54
CA CYS A 959 -16.69 -14.14 -52.14
C CYS A 959 -17.58 -12.94 -51.83
N THR A 960 -18.61 -13.14 -51.03
CA THR A 960 -19.52 -12.11 -50.51
C THR A 960 -19.21 -11.90 -49.04
N ILE A 961 -18.71 -10.71 -48.69
CA ILE A 961 -18.44 -10.26 -47.33
C ILE A 961 -19.69 -9.58 -46.80
N THR A 962 -20.03 -9.83 -45.53
CA THR A 962 -21.07 -9.09 -44.80
C THR A 962 -20.39 -8.04 -43.95
N ALA A 963 -20.71 -6.76 -44.17
CA ALA A 963 -20.19 -5.66 -43.36
C ALA A 963 -20.65 -5.80 -41.89
N PRO A 964 -19.88 -5.26 -40.93
CA PRO A 964 -20.28 -5.24 -39.52
C PRO A 964 -21.69 -4.68 -39.33
N PRO A 965 -22.45 -5.16 -38.34
CA PRO A 965 -23.88 -4.88 -38.24
C PRO A 965 -24.21 -3.49 -37.66
N SER A 966 -23.27 -2.86 -36.95
CA SER A 966 -23.51 -1.58 -36.27
C SER A 966 -22.22 -0.85 -35.89
N VAL A 967 -22.39 0.42 -35.54
CA VAL A 967 -21.32 1.31 -35.04
C VAL A 967 -20.66 0.83 -33.75
N GLY A 968 -21.37 0.06 -32.92
CA GLY A 968 -20.80 -0.54 -31.70
C GLY A 968 -19.80 -1.67 -32.00
N VAL A 969 -19.89 -2.31 -33.16
CA VAL A 969 -18.90 -3.30 -33.61
C VAL A 969 -17.75 -2.61 -34.34
N ALA A 970 -18.08 -1.77 -35.32
CA ALA A 970 -17.11 -1.02 -36.10
C ALA A 970 -17.57 0.44 -36.14
N PRO A 971 -16.90 1.37 -35.43
CA PRO A 971 -17.16 2.79 -35.57
C PRO A 971 -17.12 3.22 -37.04
N ALA A 972 -17.91 4.24 -37.39
CA ALA A 972 -17.93 4.75 -38.75
C ALA A 972 -16.52 5.23 -39.14
N GLY A 973 -16.01 4.79 -40.28
CA GLY A 973 -14.63 5.07 -40.65
C GLY A 973 -14.10 4.24 -41.81
N TRP A 974 -12.81 4.41 -42.08
CA TRP A 974 -12.09 3.72 -43.15
C TRP A 974 -11.29 2.54 -42.59
N PHE A 975 -11.29 1.43 -43.34
CA PHE A 975 -10.65 0.19 -42.96
C PHE A 975 -9.83 -0.36 -44.13
N GLN A 976 -8.62 -0.83 -43.84
CA GLN A 976 -7.85 -1.67 -44.75
C GLN A 976 -8.48 -3.07 -44.78
N LEU A 977 -9.05 -3.45 -45.93
CA LEU A 977 -9.55 -4.78 -46.22
C LEU A 977 -8.40 -5.67 -46.68
N PHE A 978 -8.10 -6.73 -45.92
CA PHE A 978 -7.14 -7.75 -46.29
C PHE A 978 -7.82 -9.10 -46.55
N VAL A 979 -7.28 -9.82 -47.53
CA VAL A 979 -7.56 -11.25 -47.74
C VAL A 979 -6.34 -12.05 -47.30
N LEU A 980 -6.53 -13.02 -46.43
CA LEU A 980 -5.46 -13.88 -45.93
C LEU A 980 -5.56 -15.27 -46.53
N ASP A 981 -4.48 -15.70 -47.17
CA ASP A 981 -4.30 -17.05 -47.68
C ASP A 981 -3.36 -17.82 -46.76
N GLY A 982 -3.94 -18.63 -45.87
CA GLY A 982 -3.22 -19.17 -44.71
C GLY A 982 -2.72 -18.03 -43.80
N PRO A 983 -1.40 -17.94 -43.53
CA PRO A 983 -0.85 -16.84 -42.74
C PRO A 983 -0.70 -15.55 -43.55
N THR A 984 -0.57 -15.61 -44.87
CA THR A 984 -0.07 -14.50 -45.69
C THR A 984 -1.21 -13.56 -46.13
N PRO A 985 -1.14 -12.25 -45.80
CA PRO A 985 -2.13 -11.27 -46.25
C PRO A 985 -1.87 -10.77 -47.66
N SER A 986 -2.92 -10.33 -48.35
CA SER A 986 -2.84 -9.56 -49.59
C SER A 986 -2.26 -8.17 -49.37
N HIS A 987 -2.05 -7.39 -50.44
CA HIS A 987 -2.15 -5.94 -50.30
C HIS A 987 -3.59 -5.57 -49.95
N SER A 988 -3.77 -4.57 -49.09
CA SER A 988 -5.11 -4.12 -48.72
C SER A 988 -5.75 -3.23 -49.77
N GLN A 989 -7.07 -3.06 -49.64
CA GLN A 989 -7.85 -2.02 -50.29
C GLN A 989 -8.65 -1.29 -49.22
N TRP A 990 -8.83 0.02 -49.36
CA TRP A 990 -9.62 0.80 -48.40
C TRP A 990 -11.11 0.62 -48.64
N VAL A 991 -11.86 0.36 -47.56
CA VAL A 991 -13.32 0.37 -47.54
C VAL A 991 -13.79 1.28 -46.42
N ARG A 992 -14.81 2.09 -46.70
CA ARG A 992 -15.50 2.95 -45.75
C ARG A 992 -16.71 2.22 -45.21
N ILE A 993 -16.91 2.21 -43.91
CA ILE A 993 -18.02 1.51 -43.26
C ILE A 993 -18.84 2.51 -42.45
N GLY A 994 -20.16 2.48 -42.62
CA GLY A 994 -21.10 3.25 -41.80
C GLY A 994 -21.29 4.70 -42.23
N GLY A 995 -20.76 5.10 -43.40
CA GLY A 995 -20.86 6.45 -43.93
C GLY A 995 -20.22 7.49 -43.01
N ASP A 996 -20.76 8.71 -43.03
CA ASP A 996 -20.35 9.83 -42.16
C ASP A 996 -21.56 10.36 -41.36
N PRO A 997 -21.93 9.68 -40.25
CA PRO A 997 -23.12 10.03 -39.47
C PRO A 997 -23.01 11.39 -38.78
N GLY A 998 -21.78 11.84 -38.49
CA GLY A 998 -21.49 13.16 -37.93
C GLY A 998 -21.58 14.29 -38.95
N ARG A 999 -21.75 13.97 -40.24
CA ARG A 999 -21.72 14.90 -41.37
C ARG A 999 -20.42 15.71 -41.39
N LEU A 1000 -19.33 15.11 -40.93
CA LEU A 1000 -18.02 15.74 -40.83
C LEU A 1000 -17.51 16.18 -42.21
N GLY A 1001 -17.86 15.51 -43.30
CA GLY A 1001 -17.51 15.92 -44.65
C GLY A 1001 -18.12 17.25 -45.11
N ASN A 1002 -19.11 17.76 -44.39
CA ASN A 1002 -19.64 19.13 -44.55
C ASN A 1002 -19.15 20.08 -43.43
N TRP A 1003 -18.14 19.69 -42.66
CA TRP A 1003 -17.55 20.48 -41.60
C TRP A 1003 -16.02 20.58 -41.74
N PRO A 1004 -15.43 21.75 -41.49
CA PRO A 1004 -16.10 23.03 -41.26
C PRO A 1004 -16.49 23.71 -42.58
N ASP A 1005 -17.72 24.23 -42.66
CA ASP A 1005 -18.13 25.14 -43.76
C ASP A 1005 -17.67 26.57 -43.42
N LEU A 1006 -16.35 26.75 -43.39
CA LEU A 1006 -15.67 27.99 -42.98
C LEU A 1006 -14.58 28.36 -43.99
N PRO A 1007 -14.21 29.66 -44.10
CA PRO A 1007 -13.11 30.08 -44.95
C PRO A 1007 -11.80 29.36 -44.63
N GLY A 1008 -11.12 28.84 -45.65
CA GLY A 1008 -9.84 28.13 -45.51
C GLY A 1008 -9.96 26.61 -45.39
N PHE A 1009 -11.18 26.06 -45.47
CA PHE A 1009 -11.41 24.61 -45.43
C PHE A 1009 -12.20 24.11 -46.64
N THR A 1010 -11.88 22.91 -47.09
CA THR A 1010 -12.57 22.22 -48.18
C THR A 1010 -13.55 21.19 -47.63
N LEU A 1011 -14.76 21.17 -48.21
CA LEU A 1011 -15.81 20.21 -47.86
C LEU A 1011 -15.80 19.02 -48.82
N PRO A 1012 -15.23 17.85 -48.43
CA PRO A 1012 -15.20 16.68 -49.31
C PRO A 1012 -16.56 15.98 -49.46
N GLY A 1013 -17.55 16.33 -48.63
CA GLY A 1013 -18.87 15.71 -48.60
C GLY A 1013 -18.95 14.41 -47.79
N ILE A 1014 -20.20 13.96 -47.59
CA ILE A 1014 -20.59 12.78 -46.78
C ILE A 1014 -20.51 11.50 -47.60
#